data_AF-A0A349JZK7-F1
#
_entry.id   AF-A0A349JZK7-F1
#
_cell.length_a   1.000
_cell.length_b   1.000
_cell.length_c   1.000
_cell.angle_alpha   90.00
_cell.angle_beta   90.00
_cell.angle_gamma   90.00
#
_symmetry.space_group_name_H-M   'P 1'
#
loop_
_entity.id
_entity.type
_entity.pdbx_description
1 polymer ?
#
loop_
_entity_poly.entity_id
_entity_poly.type
_entity_poly.pdbx_seq_one_letter_code
_entity_poly.pdbx_strand_id
1 'polypeptide(L)'
;MKGGLVVQLGAADPVLTASLRLDNRYLVQGLSVDASAVEKARSALRAKGLYGSVSVEQFDGRTLPYIENFVNLIVAEEAAGVSEEEMLRVLVPEGIAWVRRDGAWKKTVKPRPKEIDDWTHYFHNPSGNAVAKDKVVGPPRRMQWVGSPRWSRHHDRMASMSALVSGGGRMFYIMDEGSRVSIQLPSDWQLIARDAFNGAVLWKRPITKWHNQLWPLKSGPSQLARRLVVDGERLFVTRSITGPVEDIDAASGETRGVFEGSEKAEEIIHHEGILFTLIREGQSELEDYAPKHNVGDQARVRTEFVWNAQPRSIRAYGAGSGDLLWKKKDKISPLSLSVAGEVLVYHDGENVVCLDRKTGDQRWRSEKAGRRTLIAFNFAPRLVIYGDVVLYAGGDNKMQSYDLASGKRLWEATHDPSGYQSPQDLLVVGGLVWSAPLTSGGHSGVYTGRDPRTGEVKKQFPPNVKTYWFHHRCYIAKATERFLIPSRTGIEFVDFDKEDWDINHWVRGGCLYGVMPANGLTYAPPHNCACYPEAKLYGFNALAPASTTFQLPGKISDEGRLSKGPSFNEPVNEVVAGEGDWPTFRGNVQRSGASEQALVGNLDESWKVQLGGRLSALTIVKDQVYVAQIDQHTLHALSSVSGEPQWSYTAGARIDSPPAYWKGRLVFGSADGSVYCLRAQDGSLIWKFRAAPVDRRLMAFEQIESVWPVHGTVLVEDGIASFVAGRSTFLDHGLRFIQLEVKSGRKLLERVMDHRDPETGGDIQDRLQTLQMQVGLPDILSSDGEHTYLRSQKIDKKSGDRLEIGPISGNTAAQGGAQKGKGAHLFAPMGFLDDTYFHRAYWVFGRNFAGGHNGYHQAGKYAPAGRMLVFNKDKVYGFGRDPKYLRWTTTIEHQLFGANREAPDAPAPSAGGGRTRSNALVAFKPRESMNPMGKPVTVELWVFPDGPGGVVLAHGGPLNGYALTLKKRIPSFQVRADEKLVVISAGKPLKKGWSHLVAVLGEDKSMKLYLNGELAAEGQATGLLSKLPAQGLDLAMDSGSSVGQYKTEF
;
A
#
# COMPACT_ATOMS: atom_id res chain seq x y z
N MET A 1 -10.66 22.91 22.29
CA MET A 1 -10.29 21.66 21.61
C MET A 1 -11.58 21.04 21.05
N LYS A 2 -11.58 20.61 19.78
CA LYS A 2 -12.79 20.20 19.03
C LYS A 2 -12.70 18.73 18.55
N GLY A 3 -12.13 17.85 19.38
CA GLY A 3 -11.93 16.41 19.11
C GLY A 3 -10.51 15.94 19.41
N GLY A 4 -10.30 14.61 19.35
CA GLY A 4 -9.02 13.96 19.63
C GLY A 4 -9.00 13.12 20.91
N LEU A 5 -7.82 12.87 21.47
CA LEU A 5 -7.62 12.09 22.69
C LEU A 5 -7.66 12.97 23.94
N VAL A 6 -8.55 12.62 24.87
CA VAL A 6 -8.66 13.18 26.21
C VAL A 6 -8.13 12.17 27.23
N VAL A 7 -7.27 12.62 28.14
CA VAL A 7 -6.77 11.83 29.26
C VAL A 7 -7.24 12.46 30.57
N GLN A 8 -7.87 11.66 31.42
CA GLN A 8 -8.21 12.04 32.80
C GLN A 8 -7.22 11.40 33.77
N LEU A 9 -6.53 12.19 34.59
CA LEU A 9 -5.71 11.66 35.69
C LEU A 9 -6.53 11.57 36.96
N GLY A 10 -6.31 10.51 37.76
CA GLY A 10 -7.10 10.24 38.97
C GLY A 10 -8.51 9.73 38.66
N ALA A 11 -8.68 8.99 37.56
CA ALA A 11 -9.98 8.49 37.13
C ALA A 11 -10.53 7.41 38.10
N ALA A 12 -11.31 7.85 39.08
CA ALA A 12 -12.02 6.96 40.02
C ALA A 12 -13.54 6.90 39.77
N ASP A 13 -14.12 7.98 39.22
CA ASP A 13 -15.54 8.04 38.87
C ASP A 13 -15.79 7.72 37.38
N PRO A 14 -16.46 6.60 37.05
CA PRO A 14 -16.79 6.26 35.68
C PRO A 14 -17.81 7.22 35.04
N VAL A 15 -18.66 7.90 35.82
CA VAL A 15 -19.63 8.86 35.28
C VAL A 15 -18.91 10.10 34.77
N LEU A 16 -18.02 10.67 35.58
CA LEU A 16 -17.16 11.78 35.17
C LEU A 16 -16.31 11.41 33.96
N THR A 17 -15.64 10.25 33.98
CA THR A 17 -14.80 9.79 32.86
C THR A 17 -15.62 9.68 31.57
N ALA A 18 -16.82 9.10 31.63
CA ALA A 18 -17.70 8.99 30.48
C ALA A 18 -18.15 10.36 29.94
N SER A 19 -18.42 11.33 30.82
CA SER A 19 -18.93 12.66 30.44
C SER A 19 -17.93 13.49 29.61
N LEU A 20 -16.64 13.17 29.69
CA LEU A 20 -15.60 13.80 28.86
C LEU A 20 -15.71 13.40 27.38
N ARG A 21 -16.44 12.33 27.06
CA ARG A 21 -16.71 11.92 25.69
C ARG A 21 -17.98 12.60 25.17
N LEU A 22 -17.81 13.82 24.65
CA LEU A 22 -18.93 14.63 24.15
C LEU A 22 -19.61 13.99 22.92
N ASP A 23 -18.83 13.44 22.00
CA ASP A 23 -19.31 12.77 20.79
C ASP A 23 -18.24 11.82 20.21
N ASN A 24 -18.46 11.30 19.01
CA ASN A 24 -17.57 10.32 18.37
C ASN A 24 -16.21 10.88 17.93
N ARG A 25 -15.99 12.19 18.02
CA ARG A 25 -14.70 12.84 17.72
C ARG A 25 -13.72 12.69 18.88
N TYR A 26 -14.20 12.29 20.06
CA TYR A 26 -13.43 12.17 21.29
C TYR A 26 -13.21 10.70 21.64
N LEU A 27 -11.95 10.38 21.93
CA LEU A 27 -11.53 9.18 22.64
C LEU A 27 -11.12 9.59 24.05
N VAL A 28 -11.55 8.84 25.06
CA VAL A 28 -11.26 9.17 26.46
C VAL A 28 -10.53 8.03 27.13
N GLN A 29 -9.44 8.35 27.83
CA GLN A 29 -8.74 7.40 28.68
C GLN A 29 -8.58 7.96 30.10
N GLY A 30 -9.16 7.29 31.08
CA GLY A 30 -8.91 7.51 32.49
C GLY A 30 -7.67 6.75 32.96
N LEU A 31 -6.83 7.39 33.77
CA LEU A 31 -5.68 6.78 34.42
C LEU A 31 -5.84 6.88 35.94
N SER A 32 -5.61 5.76 36.63
CA SER A 32 -5.64 5.72 38.10
C SER A 32 -4.53 4.82 38.64
N VAL A 33 -4.01 5.14 39.83
CA VAL A 33 -3.06 4.28 40.55
C VAL A 33 -3.78 3.15 41.30
N ASP A 34 -5.07 3.33 41.60
CA ASP A 34 -5.90 2.38 42.33
C ASP A 34 -6.52 1.33 41.40
N ALA A 35 -6.00 0.10 41.46
CA ALA A 35 -6.48 -1.03 40.69
C ALA A 35 -7.98 -1.36 40.95
N SER A 36 -8.48 -1.17 42.17
CA SER A 36 -9.89 -1.42 42.50
C SER A 36 -10.81 -0.41 41.82
N ALA A 37 -10.41 0.87 41.83
CA ALA A 37 -11.14 1.92 41.12
C ALA A 37 -11.17 1.67 39.62
N VAL A 38 -10.05 1.23 39.03
CA VAL A 38 -9.97 0.86 37.61
C VAL A 38 -11.00 -0.24 37.28
N GLU A 39 -11.01 -1.35 38.02
CA GLU A 39 -11.92 -2.47 37.73
C GLU A 39 -13.41 -2.09 37.91
N LYS A 40 -13.74 -1.27 38.91
CA LYS A 40 -15.09 -0.71 39.09
C LYS A 40 -15.48 0.17 37.91
N ALA A 41 -14.59 1.06 37.47
CA ALA A 41 -14.87 1.97 36.37
C ALA A 41 -15.03 1.23 35.04
N ARG A 42 -14.16 0.24 34.75
CA ARG A 42 -14.27 -0.66 33.60
C ARG A 42 -15.63 -1.35 33.56
N SER A 43 -16.04 -1.94 34.67
CA SER A 43 -17.32 -2.64 34.80
C SER A 43 -18.52 -1.71 34.52
N ALA A 44 -18.51 -0.50 35.07
CA ALA A 44 -19.57 0.49 34.87
C ALA A 44 -19.63 1.01 33.42
N LEU A 45 -18.49 1.28 32.79
CA LEU A 45 -18.42 1.72 31.40
C LEU A 45 -18.86 0.62 30.42
N ARG A 46 -18.51 -0.63 30.70
CA ARG A 46 -18.95 -1.80 29.93
C ARG A 46 -20.47 -1.97 30.01
N ALA A 47 -21.06 -1.86 31.19
CA ALA A 47 -22.51 -1.95 31.38
C ALA A 47 -23.29 -0.90 30.55
N LYS A 48 -22.65 0.23 30.19
CA LYS A 48 -23.20 1.28 29.32
C LYS A 48 -22.83 1.12 27.83
N GLY A 49 -22.07 0.09 27.45
CA GLY A 49 -21.59 -0.10 26.08
C GLY A 49 -20.56 0.93 25.61
N LEU A 50 -19.92 1.66 26.54
CA LEU A 50 -18.97 2.74 26.22
C LEU A 50 -17.51 2.28 26.19
N TYR A 51 -17.20 1.11 26.79
CA TYR A 51 -15.84 0.64 26.95
C TYR A 51 -15.13 0.45 25.59
N GLY A 52 -13.88 0.89 25.51
CA GLY A 52 -13.08 0.96 24.27
C GLY A 52 -13.00 2.38 23.72
N SER A 53 -14.16 3.04 23.54
CA SER A 53 -14.21 4.48 23.20
C SER A 53 -13.95 5.38 24.42
N VAL A 54 -14.31 4.89 25.60
CA VAL A 54 -13.90 5.37 26.91
C VAL A 54 -13.24 4.19 27.61
N SER A 55 -12.00 4.33 28.07
CA SER A 55 -11.29 3.26 28.77
C SER A 55 -10.67 3.78 30.07
N VAL A 56 -10.44 2.89 31.04
CA VAL A 56 -9.77 3.24 32.28
C VAL A 56 -8.67 2.22 32.53
N GLU A 57 -7.47 2.72 32.82
CA GLU A 57 -6.27 1.92 32.94
C GLU A 57 -5.51 2.25 34.22
N GLN A 58 -4.83 1.23 34.76
CA GLN A 58 -3.89 1.44 35.84
C GLN A 58 -2.56 1.97 35.29
N PHE A 59 -1.92 2.88 36.02
CA PHE A 59 -0.56 3.36 35.73
C PHE A 59 0.25 3.55 37.02
N ASP A 60 1.53 3.91 36.89
CA ASP A 60 2.49 4.00 37.99
C ASP A 60 2.41 5.30 38.83
N GLY A 61 1.54 6.25 38.47
CA GLY A 61 1.42 7.55 39.13
C GLY A 61 2.45 8.60 38.70
N ARG A 62 3.43 8.25 37.86
CA ARG A 62 4.55 9.13 37.52
C ARG A 62 4.73 9.31 36.03
N THR A 63 4.67 8.21 35.28
CA THR A 63 4.95 8.15 33.85
C THR A 63 3.67 7.85 33.09
N LEU A 64 3.29 8.76 32.19
CA LEU A 64 2.15 8.54 31.32
C LEU A 64 2.50 7.48 30.26
N PRO A 65 1.65 6.48 30.02
CA PRO A 65 1.97 5.33 29.18
C PRO A 65 1.91 5.65 27.68
N TYR A 66 2.08 6.90 27.28
CA TYR A 66 1.95 7.35 25.89
C TYR A 66 3.30 7.67 25.26
N ILE A 67 3.36 7.53 23.93
CA ILE A 67 4.43 8.13 23.12
C ILE A 67 4.37 9.67 23.20
N GLU A 68 5.40 10.36 22.69
CA GLU A 68 5.38 11.81 22.65
C GLU A 68 4.34 12.34 21.65
N ASN A 69 3.86 13.57 21.88
CA ASN A 69 2.93 14.24 20.97
C ASN A 69 1.69 13.39 20.63
N PHE A 70 0.96 12.94 21.64
CA PHE A 70 -0.15 12.00 21.47
C PHE A 70 -1.48 12.49 22.06
N VAL A 71 -1.46 13.19 23.18
CA VAL A 71 -2.66 13.58 23.93
C VAL A 71 -3.08 15.01 23.56
N ASN A 72 -4.35 15.23 23.22
CA ASN A 72 -4.84 16.58 22.93
C ASN A 72 -5.19 17.35 24.20
N LEU A 73 -5.76 16.67 25.20
CA LEU A 73 -6.17 17.26 26.47
C LEU A 73 -5.86 16.33 27.64
N ILE A 74 -5.19 16.87 28.66
CA ILE A 74 -5.10 16.26 29.98
C ILE A 74 -6.00 17.04 30.93
N VAL A 75 -6.84 16.35 31.70
CA VAL A 75 -7.65 16.93 32.77
C VAL A 75 -7.32 16.21 34.07
N ALA A 76 -7.04 16.95 35.13
CA ALA A 76 -6.70 16.37 36.43
C ALA A 76 -7.15 17.29 37.58
N GLU A 77 -7.89 16.74 38.54
CA GLU A 77 -8.14 17.44 39.82
C GLU A 77 -6.88 17.49 40.67
N GLU A 78 -6.06 16.45 40.61
CA GLU A 78 -4.72 16.44 41.18
C GLU A 78 -3.78 15.80 40.17
N ALA A 79 -2.55 16.31 40.07
CA ALA A 79 -1.57 15.80 39.10
C ALA A 79 -1.14 14.34 39.35
N ALA A 80 -1.60 13.72 40.44
CA ALA A 80 -1.31 12.33 40.83
C ALA A 80 0.19 11.98 40.89
N GLY A 81 1.09 12.97 41.03
CA GLY A 81 2.54 12.79 41.01
C GLY A 81 3.20 12.97 39.62
N VAL A 82 2.42 13.20 38.57
CA VAL A 82 2.90 13.43 37.21
C VAL A 82 3.47 14.85 37.08
N SER A 83 4.71 14.96 36.59
CA SER A 83 5.38 16.25 36.42
C SER A 83 4.79 17.06 35.25
N GLU A 84 4.99 18.37 35.27
CA GLU A 84 4.59 19.24 34.15
C GLU A 84 5.38 18.91 32.87
N GLU A 85 6.64 18.52 32.99
CA GLU A 85 7.46 18.03 31.88
C GLU A 85 6.88 16.76 31.23
N GLU A 86 6.43 15.80 32.04
CA GLU A 86 5.84 14.57 31.55
C GLU A 86 4.49 14.81 30.85
N MET A 87 3.67 15.71 31.39
CA MET A 87 2.44 16.15 30.71
C MET A 87 2.78 16.82 29.37
N LEU A 88 3.76 17.74 29.34
CA LEU A 88 4.20 18.39 28.10
C LEU A 88 4.80 17.39 27.10
N ARG A 89 5.48 16.33 27.54
CA ARG A 89 6.03 15.29 26.66
C ARG A 89 4.92 14.63 25.84
N VAL A 90 3.84 14.20 26.49
CA VAL A 90 2.74 13.47 25.82
C VAL A 90 1.76 14.38 25.12
N LEU A 91 1.62 15.65 25.50
CA LEU A 91 0.71 16.55 24.80
C LEU A 91 1.15 16.72 23.35
N VAL A 92 0.19 16.72 22.41
CA VAL A 92 0.42 17.18 21.04
C VAL A 92 0.84 18.65 21.03
N PRO A 93 1.54 19.16 20.01
CA PRO A 93 1.70 20.60 19.80
C PRO A 93 0.36 21.33 19.91
N GLU A 94 0.31 22.39 20.72
CA GLU A 94 -0.91 23.16 21.07
C GLU A 94 -1.94 22.38 21.91
N GLY A 95 -1.61 21.17 22.34
CA GLY A 95 -2.35 20.39 23.33
C GLY A 95 -2.38 21.09 24.70
N ILE A 96 -3.40 20.79 25.49
CA ILE A 96 -3.71 21.51 26.73
C ILE A 96 -3.69 20.57 27.93
N ALA A 97 -3.09 20.99 29.03
CA ALA A 97 -3.31 20.40 30.35
C ALA A 97 -4.13 21.37 31.20
N TRP A 98 -5.26 20.89 31.73
CA TRP A 98 -6.05 21.55 32.76
C TRP A 98 -5.84 20.78 34.07
N VAL A 99 -5.12 21.39 35.01
CA VAL A 99 -4.79 20.77 36.30
C VAL A 99 -5.21 21.70 37.42
N ARG A 100 -5.96 21.21 38.41
CA ARG A 100 -6.28 22.01 39.58
C ARG A 100 -5.06 22.09 40.51
N ARG A 101 -4.68 23.30 40.91
CA ARG A 101 -3.58 23.60 41.86
C ARG A 101 -4.07 24.69 42.81
N ASP A 102 -3.82 24.53 44.10
CA ASP A 102 -4.22 25.51 45.14
C ASP A 102 -5.70 25.91 45.07
N GLY A 103 -6.57 24.94 44.78
CA GLY A 103 -8.02 25.13 44.66
C GLY A 103 -8.51 25.69 43.31
N ALA A 104 -7.62 26.16 42.43
CA ALA A 104 -7.96 26.78 41.14
C ALA A 104 -7.49 25.94 39.92
N TRP A 105 -8.21 26.04 38.81
CA TRP A 105 -7.82 25.39 37.55
C TRP A 105 -6.70 26.18 36.86
N LYS A 106 -5.58 25.52 36.58
CA LYS A 106 -4.47 26.07 35.80
C LYS A 106 -4.44 25.43 34.41
N LYS A 107 -4.36 26.28 33.38
CA LYS A 107 -4.17 25.88 31.98
C LYS A 107 -2.69 25.96 31.60
N THR A 108 -2.13 24.87 31.12
CA THR A 108 -0.83 24.84 30.43
C THR A 108 -1.04 24.41 28.98
N VAL A 109 -0.39 25.09 28.03
CA VAL A 109 -0.47 24.78 26.59
C VAL A 109 0.92 24.38 26.11
N LYS A 110 1.03 23.25 25.42
CA LYS A 110 2.30 22.86 24.81
C LYS A 110 2.61 23.77 23.61
N PRO A 111 3.77 24.43 23.56
CA PRO A 111 4.13 25.24 22.41
C PRO A 111 4.30 24.36 21.15
N ARG A 112 3.90 24.90 20.00
CA ARG A 112 4.23 24.28 18.71
C ARG A 112 5.72 24.49 18.40
N PRO A 113 6.50 23.43 18.13
CA PRO A 113 7.90 23.59 17.71
C PRO A 113 8.01 24.47 16.46
N LYS A 114 9.04 25.31 16.39
CA LYS A 114 9.29 26.18 15.22
C LYS A 114 9.89 25.43 14.04
N GLU A 115 10.39 24.22 14.31
CA GLU A 115 11.11 23.34 13.40
C GLU A 115 10.18 22.43 12.59
N ILE A 116 8.89 22.37 12.94
CA ILE A 116 7.89 21.58 12.21
C ILE A 116 7.04 22.46 11.31
N ASP A 117 6.61 21.92 10.18
CA ASP A 117 5.89 22.66 9.16
C ASP A 117 4.54 22.03 8.79
N ASP A 118 3.65 22.84 8.23
CA ASP A 118 2.38 22.39 7.64
C ASP A 118 2.58 22.08 6.14
N TRP A 119 1.60 21.39 5.53
CA TRP A 119 1.60 21.04 4.10
C TRP A 119 0.24 21.44 3.51
N THR A 120 0.08 22.73 3.26
CA THR A 120 -1.21 23.39 2.99
C THR A 120 -1.79 23.08 1.61
N HIS A 121 -0.93 22.70 0.65
CA HIS A 121 -1.28 22.43 -0.75
C HIS A 121 -0.66 21.13 -1.24
N TYR A 122 -1.12 20.58 -2.37
CA TYR A 122 -0.55 19.35 -2.94
C TYR A 122 0.98 19.38 -3.09
N PHE A 123 1.53 20.49 -3.59
CA PHE A 123 2.96 20.75 -3.68
C PHE A 123 3.48 21.58 -2.51
N HIS A 124 3.12 21.17 -1.29
CA HIS A 124 3.44 21.81 -0.01
C HIS A 124 2.75 23.16 0.19
N ASN A 125 3.03 24.14 -0.67
CA ASN A 125 2.56 25.51 -0.55
C ASN A 125 2.19 26.07 -1.95
N PRO A 126 1.74 27.32 -2.09
CA PRO A 126 1.25 27.84 -3.36
C PRO A 126 2.36 28.07 -4.41
N SER A 127 3.65 28.05 -4.05
CA SER A 127 4.77 28.29 -4.98
C SER A 127 5.08 27.12 -5.93
N GLY A 128 4.47 25.95 -5.72
CA GLY A 128 4.68 24.75 -6.53
C GLY A 128 5.90 23.90 -6.12
N ASN A 129 6.71 24.39 -5.15
CA ASN A 129 7.87 23.66 -4.61
C ASN A 129 7.44 22.63 -3.57
N ALA A 130 7.51 21.33 -3.90
CA ALA A 130 7.07 20.24 -3.01
C ALA A 130 8.11 19.94 -1.90
N VAL A 131 8.44 20.95 -1.10
CA VAL A 131 9.50 20.94 -0.09
C VAL A 131 8.96 21.54 1.21
N ALA A 132 8.84 20.71 2.26
CA ALA A 132 8.47 21.19 3.58
C ALA A 132 9.63 21.97 4.22
N LYS A 133 9.32 23.03 4.97
CA LYS A 133 10.29 23.74 5.83
C LYS A 133 10.59 22.99 7.14
N ASP A 134 10.16 21.74 7.22
CA ASP A 134 10.30 20.87 8.39
C ASP A 134 11.76 20.41 8.54
N LYS A 135 12.29 20.50 9.76
CA LYS A 135 13.66 20.06 10.12
C LYS A 135 13.66 18.82 11.02
N VAL A 136 12.49 18.40 11.49
CA VAL A 136 12.33 17.27 12.41
C VAL A 136 12.06 15.98 11.64
N VAL A 137 11.29 16.04 10.54
CA VAL A 137 11.06 14.89 9.65
C VAL A 137 12.40 14.24 9.26
N GLY A 138 12.46 12.92 9.39
CA GLY A 138 13.63 12.12 9.04
C GLY A 138 13.27 10.65 8.86
N PRO A 139 14.29 9.79 8.64
CA PRO A 139 14.09 8.37 8.40
C PRO A 139 13.21 7.71 9.47
N PRO A 140 12.20 6.91 9.09
CA PRO A 140 11.25 6.34 10.03
C PRO A 140 11.95 5.30 10.91
N ARG A 141 11.77 5.44 12.22
CA ARG A 141 12.24 4.47 13.24
C ARG A 141 11.15 4.10 14.23
N ARG A 142 10.07 4.87 14.28
CA ARG A 142 8.94 4.66 15.20
C ARG A 142 7.62 4.87 14.50
N MET A 143 6.60 4.13 14.92
CA MET A 143 5.23 4.40 14.54
C MET A 143 4.65 5.48 15.45
N GLN A 144 4.18 6.59 14.87
CA GLN A 144 3.41 7.58 15.63
C GLN A 144 1.95 7.09 15.79
N TRP A 145 1.33 6.65 14.70
CA TRP A 145 0.03 5.98 14.71
C TRP A 145 -0.22 5.23 13.40
N VAL A 146 -1.13 4.27 13.43
CA VAL A 146 -1.69 3.60 12.25
C VAL A 146 -3.22 3.69 12.27
N GLY A 147 -3.84 4.05 11.15
CA GLY A 147 -5.26 4.37 11.08
C GLY A 147 -6.01 3.64 9.98
N SER A 148 -7.34 3.70 10.06
CA SER A 148 -8.23 3.20 9.01
C SER A 148 -8.13 4.01 7.70
N PRO A 149 -8.48 3.38 6.56
CA PRO A 149 -8.74 1.95 6.38
C PRO A 149 -7.43 1.13 6.28
N ARG A 150 -7.49 -0.18 6.59
CA ARG A 150 -6.34 -1.11 6.48
C ARG A 150 -5.71 -1.11 5.08
N TRP A 151 -6.55 -1.02 4.06
CA TRP A 151 -6.13 -1.06 2.66
C TRP A 151 -6.83 0.04 1.87
N SER A 152 -6.22 0.51 0.78
CA SER A 152 -6.96 1.28 -0.20
C SER A 152 -8.03 0.39 -0.83
N ARG A 153 -8.91 0.95 -1.66
CA ARG A 153 -9.95 0.14 -2.30
C ARG A 153 -9.39 -0.80 -3.36
N HIS A 154 -8.51 -0.28 -4.21
CA HIS A 154 -8.02 -1.05 -5.35
C HIS A 154 -6.64 -0.62 -5.82
N HIS A 155 -5.89 -1.55 -6.40
CA HIS A 155 -4.61 -1.22 -7.05
C HIS A 155 -4.71 -1.14 -8.57
N ASP A 156 -5.47 -2.00 -9.25
CA ASP A 156 -5.49 -2.02 -10.74
C ASP A 156 -6.44 -1.00 -11.37
N ARG A 157 -7.05 -0.17 -10.53
CA ARG A 157 -7.97 0.90 -10.92
C ARG A 157 -7.53 2.21 -10.28
N MET A 158 -8.41 3.19 -10.24
CA MET A 158 -8.10 4.51 -9.70
C MET A 158 -7.54 4.42 -8.27
N ALA A 159 -6.53 5.22 -7.98
CA ALA A 159 -5.99 5.33 -6.63
C ALA A 159 -7.08 5.86 -5.70
N SER A 160 -7.27 5.22 -4.55
CA SER A 160 -8.31 5.64 -3.61
C SER A 160 -7.99 6.96 -2.96
N MET A 161 -6.71 7.25 -2.65
CA MET A 161 -6.30 8.54 -2.11
C MET A 161 -6.17 9.56 -3.24
N SER A 162 -7.04 10.57 -3.23
CA SER A 162 -7.12 11.57 -4.30
C SER A 162 -6.39 12.87 -3.95
N ALA A 163 -6.40 13.27 -2.69
CA ALA A 163 -5.77 14.49 -2.19
C ALA A 163 -5.46 14.33 -0.69
N LEU A 164 -4.40 14.98 -0.21
CA LEU A 164 -4.01 15.03 1.21
C LEU A 164 -3.24 16.33 1.47
N VAL A 165 -3.60 17.04 2.54
CA VAL A 165 -2.96 18.25 3.05
C VAL A 165 -2.96 18.23 4.59
N SER A 166 -2.11 19.04 5.21
CA SER A 166 -2.09 19.23 6.66
C SER A 166 -1.92 20.69 7.04
N GLY A 167 -2.69 21.13 8.04
CA GLY A 167 -2.69 22.50 8.55
C GLY A 167 -3.26 22.54 9.97
N GLY A 168 -2.67 23.35 10.85
CA GLY A 168 -3.21 23.59 12.20
C GLY A 168 -3.35 22.32 13.05
N GLY A 169 -2.36 21.41 12.97
CA GLY A 169 -2.33 20.14 13.71
C GLY A 169 -3.34 19.08 13.23
N ARG A 170 -3.95 19.29 12.06
CA ARG A 170 -4.91 18.37 11.44
C ARG A 170 -4.46 17.95 10.05
N MET A 171 -5.00 16.84 9.58
CA MET A 171 -4.88 16.38 8.21
C MET A 171 -6.24 16.29 7.55
N PHE A 172 -6.28 16.65 6.28
CA PHE A 172 -7.47 16.59 5.45
C PHE A 172 -7.17 15.81 4.20
N TYR A 173 -8.04 14.88 3.85
CA TYR A 173 -7.84 14.06 2.66
C TYR A 173 -9.14 13.60 2.02
N ILE A 174 -9.06 13.34 0.72
CA ILE A 174 -10.16 12.79 -0.07
C ILE A 174 -9.83 11.34 -0.43
N MET A 175 -10.69 10.40 0.00
CA MET A 175 -10.46 8.98 -0.23
C MET A 175 -11.73 8.21 -0.58
N ASP A 176 -11.63 7.22 -1.49
CA ASP A 176 -12.66 6.19 -1.70
C ASP A 176 -12.54 5.10 -0.64
N GLU A 177 -13.49 5.06 0.29
CA GLU A 177 -13.60 4.06 1.35
C GLU A 177 -14.50 2.86 0.99
N GLY A 178 -15.02 2.82 -0.24
CA GLY A 178 -15.93 1.78 -0.72
C GLY A 178 -15.37 0.35 -0.62
N SER A 179 -16.23 -0.64 -0.83
CA SER A 179 -15.88 -2.06 -0.62
C SER A 179 -14.65 -2.50 -1.43
N ARG A 180 -13.78 -3.26 -0.76
CA ARG A 180 -12.53 -3.85 -1.28
C ARG A 180 -12.73 -5.24 -1.89
N VAL A 181 -13.86 -5.88 -1.58
CA VAL A 181 -14.26 -7.21 -2.09
C VAL A 181 -14.35 -7.19 -3.62
N SER A 182 -14.97 -6.14 -4.16
CA SER A 182 -15.17 -5.97 -5.60
C SER A 182 -15.12 -4.50 -5.99
N ILE A 183 -14.35 -4.19 -7.02
CA ILE A 183 -14.29 -2.85 -7.60
C ILE A 183 -15.56 -2.48 -8.39
N GLN A 184 -16.44 -3.44 -8.67
CA GLN A 184 -17.72 -3.20 -9.33
C GLN A 184 -18.78 -2.60 -8.39
N LEU A 185 -18.61 -2.76 -7.07
CA LEU A 185 -19.50 -2.12 -6.11
C LEU A 185 -19.41 -0.59 -6.24
N PRO A 186 -20.39 0.18 -5.75
CA PRO A 186 -20.30 1.64 -5.76
C PRO A 186 -19.07 2.17 -5.01
N SER A 187 -18.56 3.34 -5.42
CA SER A 187 -17.57 4.09 -4.63
C SER A 187 -18.21 4.79 -3.45
N ASP A 188 -17.39 5.08 -2.44
CA ASP A 188 -17.78 5.84 -1.26
C ASP A 188 -16.72 6.90 -0.99
N TRP A 189 -16.80 8.01 -1.73
CA TRP A 189 -15.83 9.11 -1.63
C TRP A 189 -16.12 9.97 -0.40
N GLN A 190 -15.09 10.18 0.40
CA GLN A 190 -15.17 10.92 1.65
C GLN A 190 -14.10 12.00 1.71
N LEU A 191 -14.48 13.20 2.13
CA LEU A 191 -13.57 14.20 2.70
C LEU A 191 -13.43 13.90 4.20
N ILE A 192 -12.21 13.69 4.66
CA ILE A 192 -11.95 13.20 6.02
C ILE A 192 -10.97 14.15 6.71
N ALA A 193 -11.29 14.51 7.96
CA ALA A 193 -10.37 15.18 8.87
C ALA A 193 -9.87 14.23 9.94
N ARG A 194 -8.57 14.28 10.21
CA ARG A 194 -7.89 13.46 11.22
C ARG A 194 -6.92 14.34 12.02
N ASP A 195 -6.76 14.04 13.31
CA ASP A 195 -5.68 14.60 14.10
C ASP A 195 -4.32 14.15 13.52
N ALA A 196 -3.40 15.10 13.30
CA ALA A 196 -2.13 14.79 12.65
C ALA A 196 -1.18 13.97 13.54
N PHE A 197 -1.28 14.11 14.86
CA PHE A 197 -0.30 13.61 15.82
C PHE A 197 -0.70 12.30 16.49
N ASN A 198 -1.99 12.03 16.66
CA ASN A 198 -2.49 10.76 17.19
C ASN A 198 -3.39 9.99 16.24
N GLY A 199 -3.81 10.58 15.13
CA GLY A 199 -4.61 9.88 14.15
C GLY A 199 -6.08 9.72 14.51
N ALA A 200 -6.66 10.40 15.50
CA ALA A 200 -8.10 10.32 15.74
C ALA A 200 -8.90 10.86 14.53
N VAL A 201 -9.94 10.15 14.09
CA VAL A 201 -10.85 10.66 13.06
C VAL A 201 -11.75 11.73 13.68
N LEU A 202 -11.67 12.96 13.19
CA LEU A 202 -12.38 14.11 13.75
C LEU A 202 -13.73 14.32 13.08
N TRP A 203 -13.85 14.08 11.78
CA TRP A 203 -15.13 14.09 11.06
C TRP A 203 -14.92 13.53 9.66
N LYS A 204 -16.03 13.10 9.04
CA LYS A 204 -16.10 12.68 7.64
C LYS A 204 -17.26 13.39 6.97
N ARG A 205 -17.09 13.76 5.70
CA ARG A 205 -18.14 14.32 4.85
C ARG A 205 -18.20 13.58 3.52
N PRO A 206 -19.38 13.14 3.07
CA PRO A 206 -19.50 12.47 1.78
C PRO A 206 -19.23 13.45 0.62
N ILE A 207 -18.65 12.89 -0.44
CA ILE A 207 -18.46 13.52 -1.76
C ILE A 207 -19.31 12.73 -2.74
N THR A 208 -20.41 13.33 -3.20
CA THR A 208 -21.47 12.61 -3.92
C THR A 208 -21.09 12.23 -5.34
N LYS A 209 -20.31 13.07 -6.03
CA LYS A 209 -19.87 12.85 -7.40
C LYS A 209 -18.40 13.23 -7.56
N TRP A 210 -17.53 12.23 -7.41
CA TRP A 210 -16.10 12.34 -7.72
C TRP A 210 -15.79 11.65 -9.05
N HIS A 211 -14.66 10.96 -9.14
CA HIS A 211 -14.21 10.28 -10.34
C HIS A 211 -14.62 8.79 -10.34
N ASN A 212 -14.90 8.23 -11.53
CA ASN A 212 -15.30 6.84 -11.73
C ASN A 212 -14.22 5.86 -11.20
N GLN A 213 -14.63 4.94 -10.33
CA GLN A 213 -13.78 3.95 -9.67
C GLN A 213 -13.16 2.92 -10.63
N LEU A 214 -13.73 2.74 -11.83
CA LEU A 214 -13.26 1.80 -12.85
C LEU A 214 -12.17 2.38 -13.75
N TRP A 215 -11.77 3.64 -13.53
CA TRP A 215 -10.68 4.27 -14.26
C TRP A 215 -9.37 3.48 -14.10
N PRO A 216 -8.53 3.35 -15.15
CA PRO A 216 -7.36 2.50 -15.08
C PRO A 216 -6.27 3.03 -14.13
N LEU A 217 -5.61 2.11 -13.40
CA LEU A 217 -4.42 2.41 -12.60
C LEU A 217 -3.38 3.17 -13.43
N LYS A 218 -2.60 4.07 -12.79
CA LYS A 218 -1.49 4.81 -13.42
C LYS A 218 -1.89 5.71 -14.59
N SER A 219 -3.19 5.85 -14.88
CA SER A 219 -3.73 6.74 -15.90
C SER A 219 -4.65 7.83 -15.31
N GLY A 220 -4.82 7.87 -13.98
CA GLY A 220 -5.72 8.79 -13.26
C GLY A 220 -5.33 10.26 -13.38
N PRO A 221 -6.28 11.21 -13.22
CA PRO A 221 -5.99 12.64 -13.26
C PRO A 221 -5.13 13.04 -12.07
N SER A 222 -3.87 13.39 -12.35
CA SER A 222 -2.94 13.95 -11.37
C SER A 222 -3.44 15.28 -10.77
N GLN A 223 -4.29 16.02 -11.50
CA GLN A 223 -4.89 17.28 -11.06
C GLN A 223 -5.93 17.15 -9.94
N LEU A 224 -6.49 15.96 -9.66
CA LEU A 224 -7.46 15.79 -8.57
C LEU A 224 -6.89 16.22 -7.20
N ALA A 225 -5.57 16.13 -7.02
CA ALA A 225 -4.90 16.51 -5.78
C ALA A 225 -4.89 18.03 -5.53
N ARG A 226 -5.13 18.88 -6.55
CA ARG A 226 -5.19 20.35 -6.42
C ARG A 226 -6.55 20.89 -5.98
N ARG A 227 -7.51 20.05 -5.62
CA ARG A 227 -8.86 20.45 -5.20
C ARG A 227 -9.05 20.52 -3.69
N LEU A 228 -7.96 20.50 -2.93
CA LEU A 228 -7.98 20.53 -1.48
C LEU A 228 -6.82 21.40 -0.97
N VAL A 229 -7.17 22.45 -0.21
CA VAL A 229 -6.22 23.40 0.38
C VAL A 229 -6.65 23.69 1.81
N VAL A 230 -5.69 23.78 2.73
CA VAL A 230 -5.94 24.19 4.12
C VAL A 230 -5.08 25.40 4.48
N ASP A 231 -5.65 26.35 5.22
CA ASP A 231 -4.92 27.46 5.81
C ASP A 231 -5.47 27.76 7.20
N GLY A 232 -4.69 27.42 8.23
CA GLY A 232 -5.11 27.54 9.63
C GLY A 232 -6.42 26.81 9.92
N GLU A 233 -7.49 27.58 10.16
CA GLU A 233 -8.82 27.06 10.48
C GLU A 233 -9.76 26.93 9.27
N ARG A 234 -9.30 27.28 8.05
CA ARG A 234 -10.12 27.23 6.83
C ARG A 234 -9.66 26.09 5.93
N LEU A 235 -10.62 25.38 5.38
CA LEU A 235 -10.41 24.33 4.40
C LEU A 235 -11.18 24.67 3.11
N PHE A 236 -10.45 24.83 2.01
CA PHE A 236 -11.01 25.11 0.69
C PHE A 236 -11.03 23.83 -0.14
N VAL A 237 -12.21 23.43 -0.60
CA VAL A 237 -12.39 22.13 -1.28
C VAL A 237 -13.59 22.13 -2.21
N THR A 238 -13.53 21.36 -3.30
CA THR A 238 -14.75 20.96 -4.03
C THR A 238 -15.24 19.60 -3.55
N ARG A 239 -16.51 19.49 -3.15
CA ARG A 239 -17.13 18.20 -2.76
C ARG A 239 -17.87 17.49 -3.91
N SER A 240 -17.56 17.89 -5.14
CA SER A 240 -17.88 17.21 -6.39
C SER A 240 -16.97 17.72 -7.51
N ILE A 241 -16.75 16.93 -8.58
CA ILE A 241 -16.00 17.39 -9.75
C ILE A 241 -16.67 18.56 -10.49
N THR A 242 -17.98 18.74 -10.32
CA THR A 242 -18.76 19.84 -10.92
C THR A 242 -19.26 20.85 -9.90
N GLY A 243 -19.02 20.62 -8.61
CA GLY A 243 -19.48 21.51 -7.54
C GLY A 243 -18.60 22.76 -7.39
N PRO A 244 -19.09 23.78 -6.66
CA PRO A 244 -18.28 24.94 -6.30
C PRO A 244 -17.24 24.60 -5.24
N VAL A 245 -16.30 25.52 -5.03
CA VAL A 245 -15.38 25.52 -3.90
C VAL A 245 -16.13 25.98 -2.65
N GLU A 246 -16.03 25.20 -1.59
CA GLU A 246 -16.56 25.50 -0.26
C GLU A 246 -15.43 25.96 0.67
N ASP A 247 -15.72 26.91 1.56
CA ASP A 247 -14.94 27.18 2.77
C ASP A 247 -15.55 26.39 3.93
N ILE A 248 -14.75 25.53 4.56
CA ILE A 248 -15.15 24.64 5.64
C ILE A 248 -14.32 24.96 6.90
N ASP A 249 -14.98 25.00 8.07
CA ASP A 249 -14.31 25.02 9.37
C ASP A 249 -13.47 23.74 9.52
N ALA A 250 -12.15 23.90 9.56
CA ALA A 250 -11.21 22.80 9.62
C ALA A 250 -11.42 21.87 10.83
N ALA A 251 -12.03 22.36 11.91
CA ALA A 251 -12.18 21.63 13.15
C ALA A 251 -13.56 20.96 13.31
N SER A 252 -14.66 21.61 12.93
CA SER A 252 -16.02 21.05 12.99
C SER A 252 -16.45 20.34 11.71
N GLY A 253 -15.87 20.70 10.56
CA GLY A 253 -16.29 20.23 9.24
C GLY A 253 -17.51 20.96 8.69
N GLU A 254 -18.02 21.97 9.39
CA GLU A 254 -19.19 22.75 8.94
C GLU A 254 -18.80 23.71 7.81
N THR A 255 -19.67 23.83 6.81
CA THR A 255 -19.48 24.79 5.71
C THR A 255 -19.70 26.21 6.25
N ARG A 256 -18.70 27.07 6.08
CA ARG A 256 -18.73 28.49 6.44
C ARG A 256 -19.23 29.36 5.29
N GLY A 257 -18.95 28.95 4.05
CA GLY A 257 -19.34 29.69 2.85
C GLY A 257 -19.05 28.93 1.56
N VAL A 258 -19.49 29.49 0.44
CA VAL A 258 -19.29 28.95 -0.90
C VAL A 258 -18.81 30.07 -1.81
N PHE A 259 -17.83 29.78 -2.66
CA PHE A 259 -17.34 30.74 -3.65
C PHE A 259 -18.20 30.62 -4.92
N GLU A 260 -19.18 31.50 -5.09
CA GLU A 260 -20.07 31.45 -6.25
C GLU A 260 -19.31 31.64 -7.57
N GLY A 261 -19.68 30.87 -8.60
CA GLY A 261 -18.97 30.90 -9.87
C GLY A 261 -17.65 30.12 -9.86
N SER A 262 -17.34 29.34 -8.81
CA SER A 262 -16.16 28.46 -8.78
C SER A 262 -16.46 27.01 -9.18
N GLU A 263 -17.64 26.74 -9.72
CA GLU A 263 -18.03 25.41 -10.17
C GLU A 263 -17.03 24.86 -11.19
N LYS A 264 -16.77 23.55 -11.13
CA LYS A 264 -15.83 22.86 -12.02
C LYS A 264 -14.37 23.34 -11.89
N ALA A 265 -13.99 23.91 -10.74
CA ALA A 265 -12.59 24.17 -10.44
C ALA A 265 -11.74 22.89 -10.61
N GLU A 266 -10.70 22.98 -11.44
CA GLU A 266 -9.68 21.95 -11.63
C GLU A 266 -8.54 22.10 -10.62
N GLU A 267 -8.24 23.33 -10.20
CA GLU A 267 -7.19 23.66 -9.23
C GLU A 267 -7.65 24.77 -8.27
N ILE A 268 -7.18 24.68 -7.02
CA ILE A 268 -7.37 25.66 -5.96
C ILE A 268 -5.99 26.03 -5.42
N ILE A 269 -5.73 27.33 -5.28
CA ILE A 269 -4.53 27.87 -4.63
C ILE A 269 -4.94 28.99 -3.70
N HIS A 270 -4.43 28.98 -2.47
CA HIS A 270 -4.61 30.08 -1.52
C HIS A 270 -3.26 30.73 -1.20
N HIS A 271 -3.20 32.05 -1.28
CA HIS A 271 -2.01 32.81 -0.90
C HIS A 271 -2.42 34.18 -0.34
N GLU A 272 -2.08 34.43 0.93
CA GLU A 272 -2.27 35.72 1.62
C GLU A 272 -3.67 36.31 1.43
N GLY A 273 -4.71 35.55 1.79
CA GLY A 273 -6.10 36.02 1.79
C GLY A 273 -6.78 36.08 0.41
N ILE A 274 -6.10 35.66 -0.65
CA ILE A 274 -6.69 35.53 -1.99
C ILE A 274 -6.75 34.05 -2.38
N LEU A 275 -7.93 33.60 -2.77
CA LEU A 275 -8.20 32.27 -3.29
C LEU A 275 -8.26 32.30 -4.82
N PHE A 276 -7.41 31.53 -5.47
CA PHE A 276 -7.38 31.36 -6.92
C PHE A 276 -7.99 30.02 -7.30
N THR A 277 -8.91 30.04 -8.26
CA THR A 277 -9.47 28.82 -8.86
C THR A 277 -9.17 28.79 -10.35
N LEU A 278 -8.64 27.67 -10.84
CA LEU A 278 -8.56 27.40 -12.27
C LEU A 278 -9.83 26.65 -12.70
N ILE A 279 -10.62 27.26 -13.57
CA ILE A 279 -11.93 26.73 -13.98
C ILE A 279 -11.86 26.29 -15.43
N ARG A 280 -12.35 25.08 -15.68
CA ARG A 280 -12.65 24.60 -17.02
C ARG A 280 -14.01 25.15 -17.47
N GLU A 281 -13.99 25.89 -18.56
CA GLU A 281 -15.22 26.29 -19.26
C GLU A 281 -15.72 25.12 -20.12
N GLY A 282 -17.01 24.78 -20.05
CA GLY A 282 -17.63 23.68 -20.81
C GLY A 282 -17.72 22.34 -20.06
N GLN A 283 -17.84 21.24 -20.81
CA GLN A 283 -17.95 19.87 -20.28
C GLN A 283 -16.54 19.27 -20.07
N SER A 284 -16.34 18.57 -18.97
CA SER A 284 -15.07 17.86 -18.71
C SER A 284 -15.00 16.57 -19.53
N GLU A 285 -13.81 16.22 -20.08
CA GLU A 285 -13.64 14.91 -20.73
C GLU A 285 -13.85 13.75 -19.73
N LEU A 286 -13.76 14.03 -18.43
CA LEU A 286 -13.98 13.05 -17.38
C LEU A 286 -15.45 12.75 -17.09
N GLU A 287 -16.38 13.60 -17.54
CA GLU A 287 -17.81 13.43 -17.22
C GLU A 287 -18.41 12.19 -17.88
N ASP A 288 -18.00 11.89 -19.12
CA ASP A 288 -18.56 10.80 -19.93
C ASP A 288 -17.67 9.55 -20.00
N TYR A 289 -16.77 9.35 -19.03
CA TYR A 289 -15.94 8.16 -19.02
C TYR A 289 -16.77 6.88 -18.87
N ALA A 290 -16.77 6.06 -19.92
CA ALA A 290 -17.28 4.71 -19.90
C ALA A 290 -16.12 3.68 -19.87
N PRO A 291 -16.11 2.74 -18.91
CA PRO A 291 -15.15 1.65 -18.89
C PRO A 291 -15.47 0.65 -20.03
N LYS A 292 -14.48 0.33 -20.87
CA LYS A 292 -14.57 -0.81 -21.79
C LYS A 292 -14.16 -2.08 -21.03
N HIS A 293 -14.88 -3.21 -21.22
CA HIS A 293 -14.85 -4.42 -20.38
C HIS A 293 -13.53 -5.22 -20.30
N ASN A 294 -12.37 -4.63 -20.61
CA ASN A 294 -11.10 -5.34 -20.67
C ASN A 294 -10.08 -4.82 -19.65
N VAL A 295 -9.27 -5.73 -19.10
CA VAL A 295 -8.00 -5.41 -18.46
C VAL A 295 -7.06 -4.78 -19.50
N GLY A 296 -6.37 -3.69 -19.15
CA GLY A 296 -5.37 -3.06 -20.03
C GLY A 296 -5.79 -1.76 -20.73
N ASP A 297 -6.92 -1.14 -20.32
CA ASP A 297 -7.42 0.12 -20.88
C ASP A 297 -6.49 1.35 -20.71
N GLN A 298 -5.35 1.19 -20.02
CA GLN A 298 -4.36 2.24 -19.81
C GLN A 298 -3.85 2.86 -21.12
N ALA A 299 -3.64 2.03 -22.16
CA ALA A 299 -3.12 2.51 -23.44
C ALA A 299 -4.10 3.46 -24.14
N ARG A 300 -5.39 3.08 -24.18
CA ARG A 300 -6.48 3.91 -24.72
C ARG A 300 -6.62 5.21 -23.94
N VAL A 301 -6.71 5.11 -22.60
CA VAL A 301 -6.94 6.28 -21.75
C VAL A 301 -5.81 7.30 -21.87
N ARG A 302 -4.56 6.85 -22.11
CA ARG A 302 -3.41 7.74 -22.31
C ARG A 302 -3.51 8.63 -23.55
N THR A 303 -4.30 8.26 -24.55
CA THR A 303 -4.43 9.02 -25.80
C THR A 303 -5.78 9.71 -25.94
N GLU A 304 -6.86 9.11 -25.42
CA GLU A 304 -8.21 9.69 -25.50
C GLU A 304 -8.45 10.79 -24.46
N PHE A 305 -7.80 10.71 -23.30
CA PHE A 305 -7.95 11.68 -22.20
C PHE A 305 -6.63 12.40 -22.00
N VAL A 306 -6.45 13.48 -22.77
CA VAL A 306 -5.26 14.33 -22.77
C VAL A 306 -5.67 15.78 -22.67
N TRP A 307 -4.78 16.65 -22.20
CA TRP A 307 -5.07 18.07 -22.13
C TRP A 307 -5.40 18.63 -23.53
N ASN A 308 -6.65 19.06 -23.70
CA ASN A 308 -7.22 19.50 -24.97
C ASN A 308 -6.81 20.92 -25.39
N ALA A 309 -5.96 21.60 -24.63
CA ALA A 309 -5.49 22.95 -24.92
C ALA A 309 -6.59 24.04 -25.06
N GLN A 310 -7.82 23.75 -24.62
CA GLN A 310 -8.89 24.75 -24.60
C GLN A 310 -8.65 25.85 -23.55
N PRO A 311 -9.24 27.05 -23.67
CA PRO A 311 -9.10 28.07 -22.65
C PRO A 311 -9.69 27.67 -21.29
N ARG A 312 -9.01 28.04 -20.20
CA ARG A 312 -9.48 27.98 -18.81
C ARG A 312 -9.61 29.41 -18.28
N SER A 313 -10.36 29.56 -17.20
CA SER A 313 -10.53 30.83 -16.50
C SER A 313 -9.89 30.77 -15.11
N ILE A 314 -8.92 31.62 -14.85
CA ILE A 314 -8.47 31.92 -13.48
C ILE A 314 -9.49 32.90 -12.89
N ARG A 315 -9.99 32.60 -11.70
CA ARG A 315 -10.82 33.51 -10.90
C ARG A 315 -10.17 33.70 -9.54
N ALA A 316 -10.03 34.94 -9.12
CA ALA A 316 -9.48 35.30 -7.83
C ALA A 316 -10.59 35.82 -6.92
N TYR A 317 -10.67 35.27 -5.70
CA TYR A 317 -11.66 35.64 -4.71
C TYR A 317 -10.99 36.15 -3.44
N GLY A 318 -11.62 37.09 -2.74
CA GLY A 318 -11.26 37.38 -1.35
C GLY A 318 -11.59 36.15 -0.49
N ALA A 319 -10.58 35.49 0.09
CA ALA A 319 -10.79 34.26 0.85
C ALA A 319 -11.68 34.46 2.08
N GLY A 320 -11.66 35.67 2.66
CA GLY A 320 -12.49 36.06 3.79
C GLY A 320 -13.93 36.42 3.42
N SER A 321 -14.13 37.18 2.33
CA SER A 321 -15.44 37.72 1.95
C SER A 321 -16.20 36.87 0.93
N GLY A 322 -15.50 36.07 0.13
CA GLY A 322 -16.07 35.33 -1.00
C GLY A 322 -16.17 36.15 -2.28
N ASP A 323 -15.86 37.45 -2.26
CA ASP A 323 -16.03 38.35 -3.40
C ASP A 323 -15.08 38.01 -4.54
N LEU A 324 -15.61 37.98 -5.77
CA LEU A 324 -14.79 37.87 -6.98
C LEU A 324 -14.02 39.19 -7.19
N LEU A 325 -12.69 39.11 -7.12
CA LEU A 325 -11.79 40.26 -7.30
C LEU A 325 -11.48 40.50 -8.77
N TRP A 326 -11.13 39.44 -9.51
CA TRP A 326 -10.84 39.51 -10.94
C TRP A 326 -10.97 38.14 -11.61
N LYS A 327 -11.06 38.15 -12.94
CA LYS A 327 -11.05 36.95 -13.79
C LYS A 327 -10.14 37.12 -15.00
N LYS A 328 -9.40 36.06 -15.35
CA LYS A 328 -8.54 36.01 -16.54
C LYS A 328 -8.78 34.72 -17.31
N LYS A 329 -9.06 34.82 -18.60
CA LYS A 329 -9.17 33.67 -19.50
C LYS A 329 -7.87 33.51 -20.28
N ASP A 330 -7.29 32.32 -20.26
CA ASP A 330 -6.13 31.97 -21.08
C ASP A 330 -6.10 30.45 -21.32
N LYS A 331 -5.26 29.98 -22.24
CA LYS A 331 -4.93 28.56 -22.33
C LYS A 331 -3.99 28.24 -21.18
N ILE A 332 -4.33 27.26 -20.34
CA ILE A 332 -3.54 26.97 -19.13
C ILE A 332 -3.33 25.47 -18.99
N SER A 333 -2.06 25.08 -18.88
CA SER A 333 -1.62 23.70 -18.68
C SER A 333 -1.93 23.24 -17.26
N PRO A 334 -2.39 21.98 -17.07
CA PRO A 334 -2.71 21.47 -15.74
C PRO A 334 -1.49 21.45 -14.82
N LEU A 335 -1.74 21.59 -13.52
CA LEU A 335 -0.77 21.60 -12.42
C LEU A 335 0.29 22.70 -12.47
N SER A 336 0.18 23.64 -13.41
CA SER A 336 1.19 24.67 -13.69
C SER A 336 1.01 25.95 -12.88
N LEU A 337 -0.15 26.22 -12.28
CA LEU A 337 -0.34 27.43 -11.48
C LEU A 337 0.55 27.40 -10.23
N SER A 338 1.27 28.51 -10.04
CA SER A 338 2.08 28.78 -8.85
C SER A 338 1.97 30.25 -8.46
N VAL A 339 1.94 30.54 -7.16
CA VAL A 339 1.76 31.89 -6.61
C VAL A 339 2.78 32.12 -5.50
N ALA A 340 3.47 33.26 -5.53
CA ALA A 340 4.36 33.70 -4.46
C ALA A 340 4.52 35.24 -4.51
N GLY A 341 4.53 35.88 -3.35
CA GLY A 341 4.64 37.34 -3.26
C GLY A 341 3.55 38.04 -4.07
N GLU A 342 3.94 38.90 -5.01
CA GLU A 342 3.00 39.72 -5.81
C GLU A 342 2.64 39.10 -7.17
N VAL A 343 3.04 37.86 -7.44
CA VAL A 343 2.89 37.25 -8.77
C VAL A 343 2.20 35.89 -8.75
N LEU A 344 1.49 35.61 -9.85
CA LEU A 344 0.94 34.31 -10.22
C LEU A 344 1.55 33.91 -11.56
N VAL A 345 2.09 32.70 -11.65
CA VAL A 345 2.66 32.16 -12.90
C VAL A 345 1.97 30.87 -13.32
N TYR A 346 1.92 30.63 -14.63
CA TYR A 346 1.44 29.38 -15.24
C TYR A 346 2.11 29.12 -16.59
N HIS A 347 1.92 27.93 -17.16
CA HIS A 347 2.33 27.60 -18.54
C HIS A 347 1.10 27.52 -19.43
N ASP A 348 1.12 28.19 -20.58
CA ASP A 348 -0.04 28.28 -21.48
C ASP A 348 -0.05 27.23 -22.60
N GLY A 349 0.88 26.28 -22.55
CA GLY A 349 1.13 25.30 -23.60
C GLY A 349 2.26 25.67 -24.55
N GLU A 350 2.74 26.91 -24.54
CA GLU A 350 3.90 27.37 -25.32
C GLU A 350 4.89 28.21 -24.52
N ASN A 351 4.43 29.04 -23.59
CA ASN A 351 5.20 30.03 -22.83
C ASN A 351 4.88 29.92 -21.33
N VAL A 352 5.80 30.42 -20.50
CA VAL A 352 5.51 30.76 -19.11
C VAL A 352 4.92 32.17 -19.09
N VAL A 353 3.82 32.34 -18.37
CA VAL A 353 3.10 33.62 -18.25
C VAL A 353 3.10 34.05 -16.80
N CYS A 354 3.30 35.34 -16.55
CA CYS A 354 3.26 35.94 -15.23
C CYS A 354 2.20 37.03 -15.17
N LEU A 355 1.35 36.94 -14.16
CA LEU A 355 0.33 37.92 -13.84
C LEU A 355 0.65 38.59 -12.50
N ASP A 356 0.20 39.82 -12.36
CA ASP A 356 0.03 40.44 -11.06
C ASP A 356 -1.05 39.69 -10.27
N ARG A 357 -0.70 39.26 -9.05
CA ARG A 357 -1.56 38.43 -8.21
C ARG A 357 -2.87 39.12 -7.82
N LYS A 358 -2.86 40.45 -7.64
CA LYS A 358 -4.00 41.22 -7.10
C LYS A 358 -4.94 41.72 -8.20
N THR A 359 -4.43 41.98 -9.39
CA THR A 359 -5.20 42.57 -10.50
C THR A 359 -5.47 41.60 -11.64
N GLY A 360 -4.64 40.55 -11.82
CA GLY A 360 -4.70 39.65 -12.95
C GLY A 360 -4.07 40.21 -14.24
N ASP A 361 -3.45 41.39 -14.16
CA ASP A 361 -2.76 42.02 -15.29
C ASP A 361 -1.49 41.26 -15.67
N GLN A 362 -1.26 41.08 -16.96
CA GLN A 362 -0.08 40.37 -17.44
C GLN A 362 1.16 41.24 -17.25
N ARG A 363 2.14 40.75 -16.48
CA ARG A 363 3.44 41.41 -16.30
C ARG A 363 4.39 41.07 -17.44
N TRP A 364 4.50 39.79 -17.78
CA TRP A 364 5.34 39.32 -18.87
C TRP A 364 4.89 37.96 -19.40
N ARG A 365 5.43 37.60 -20.55
CA ARG A 365 5.29 36.31 -21.22
C ARG A 365 6.67 35.91 -21.73
N SER A 366 7.14 34.73 -21.36
CA SER A 366 8.48 34.27 -21.70
C SER A 366 8.61 33.98 -23.19
N GLU A 367 9.84 33.71 -23.65
CA GLU A 367 10.05 32.95 -24.89
C GLU A 367 9.47 31.52 -24.80
N LYS A 368 9.47 30.78 -25.91
CA LYS A 368 8.86 29.44 -25.97
C LYS A 368 9.53 28.48 -24.97
N ALA A 369 8.73 27.94 -24.07
CA ALA A 369 9.05 26.94 -23.07
C ALA A 369 8.51 25.58 -23.55
N GLY A 370 9.41 24.67 -23.89
CA GLY A 370 9.08 23.37 -24.48
C GLY A 370 8.20 22.49 -23.59
N ARG A 371 7.59 21.46 -24.16
CA ARG A 371 6.79 20.48 -23.41
C ARG A 371 6.64 19.18 -24.18
N ARG A 372 6.17 18.14 -23.49
CA ARG A 372 5.61 16.97 -24.19
C ARG A 372 4.49 17.38 -25.12
N THR A 373 4.48 16.83 -26.32
CA THR A 373 3.38 16.97 -27.28
C THR A 373 2.05 16.51 -26.66
N LEU A 374 2.09 15.39 -25.93
CA LEU A 374 0.95 14.80 -25.23
C LEU A 374 1.07 15.03 -23.71
N ILE A 375 0.10 15.74 -23.12
CA ILE A 375 -0.06 15.84 -21.67
C ILE A 375 -1.21 14.91 -21.27
N ALA A 376 -0.86 13.66 -20.97
CA ALA A 376 -1.82 12.66 -20.48
C ALA A 376 -2.17 12.94 -19.02
N PHE A 377 -3.31 12.44 -18.54
CA PHE A 377 -3.85 12.76 -17.21
C PHE A 377 -2.93 12.35 -16.04
N ASN A 378 -2.05 11.38 -16.24
CA ASN A 378 -1.05 10.93 -15.26
C ASN A 378 0.27 11.73 -15.28
N PHE A 379 0.38 12.76 -16.11
CA PHE A 379 1.54 13.62 -16.24
C PHE A 379 1.09 15.09 -16.30
N ALA A 380 1.92 15.98 -15.77
CA ALA A 380 1.76 17.41 -16.01
C ALA A 380 3.12 18.12 -15.93
N PRO A 381 3.29 19.25 -16.63
CA PRO A 381 4.43 20.13 -16.43
C PRO A 381 4.53 20.63 -14.99
N ARG A 382 5.74 20.99 -14.57
CA ARG A 382 6.01 21.56 -13.25
C ARG A 382 6.51 22.98 -13.39
N LEU A 383 5.95 23.87 -12.58
CA LEU A 383 6.45 25.21 -12.33
C LEU A 383 6.75 25.38 -10.84
N VAL A 384 7.85 26.05 -10.53
CA VAL A 384 8.27 26.37 -9.16
C VAL A 384 8.73 27.82 -9.12
N ILE A 385 8.16 28.63 -8.22
CA ILE A 385 8.71 29.94 -7.88
C ILE A 385 9.65 29.77 -6.68
N TYR A 386 10.89 30.22 -6.81
CA TYR A 386 11.88 30.19 -5.72
C TYR A 386 12.77 31.43 -5.79
N GLY A 387 12.80 32.22 -4.71
CA GLY A 387 13.55 33.48 -4.69
C GLY A 387 13.10 34.41 -5.83
N ASP A 388 14.04 34.75 -6.70
CA ASP A 388 13.88 35.65 -7.84
C ASP A 388 13.81 34.91 -9.20
N VAL A 389 13.55 33.60 -9.19
CA VAL A 389 13.44 32.78 -10.41
C VAL A 389 12.15 31.95 -10.49
N VAL A 390 11.80 31.57 -11.72
CA VAL A 390 10.79 30.55 -12.04
C VAL A 390 11.49 29.37 -12.71
N LEU A 391 11.39 28.19 -12.12
CA LEU A 391 11.88 26.95 -12.70
C LEU A 391 10.74 26.20 -13.39
N TYR A 392 11.05 25.59 -14.54
CA TYR A 392 10.08 24.90 -15.37
C TYR A 392 10.62 23.57 -15.90
N ALA A 393 9.78 22.53 -15.85
CA ALA A 393 10.04 21.23 -16.48
C ALA A 393 8.77 20.76 -17.24
N GLY A 394 8.88 20.68 -18.57
CA GLY A 394 7.76 20.38 -19.48
C GLY A 394 7.61 18.90 -19.87
N GLY A 395 8.50 18.02 -19.40
CA GLY A 395 8.52 16.59 -19.78
C GLY A 395 9.25 16.28 -21.09
N ASP A 396 9.88 17.26 -21.71
CA ASP A 396 10.67 17.17 -22.95
C ASP A 396 12.18 16.96 -22.67
N ASN A 397 12.51 16.39 -21.51
CA ASN A 397 13.87 16.16 -21.00
C ASN A 397 14.68 17.45 -20.78
N LYS A 398 13.99 18.58 -20.59
CA LYS A 398 14.60 19.89 -20.32
C LYS A 398 14.10 20.46 -19.00
N MET A 399 14.99 21.21 -18.35
CA MET A 399 14.71 22.07 -17.22
C MET A 399 15.19 23.46 -17.56
N GLN A 400 14.35 24.47 -17.31
CA GLN A 400 14.60 25.85 -17.67
C GLN A 400 14.42 26.74 -16.44
N SER A 401 15.19 27.81 -16.37
CA SER A 401 15.02 28.87 -15.37
C SER A 401 14.76 30.20 -16.04
N TYR A 402 13.87 31.00 -15.45
CA TYR A 402 13.48 32.32 -15.92
C TYR A 402 13.65 33.33 -14.78
N ASP A 403 14.12 34.52 -15.12
CA ASP A 403 14.14 35.66 -14.21
C ASP A 403 12.69 36.07 -13.88
N LEU A 404 12.33 36.08 -12.59
CA LEU A 404 10.94 36.31 -12.16
C LEU A 404 10.43 37.71 -12.50
N ALA A 405 11.34 38.70 -12.53
CA ALA A 405 10.99 40.09 -12.79
C ALA A 405 10.71 40.33 -14.28
N SER A 406 11.54 39.76 -15.17
CA SER A 406 11.50 40.06 -16.61
C SER A 406 10.91 38.95 -17.49
N GLY A 407 10.86 37.70 -17.01
CA GLY A 407 10.47 36.53 -17.81
C GLY A 407 11.55 36.07 -18.80
N LYS A 408 12.76 36.64 -18.75
CA LYS A 408 13.90 36.23 -19.59
C LYS A 408 14.43 34.86 -19.12
N ARG A 409 14.62 33.90 -20.04
CA ARG A 409 15.28 32.63 -19.71
C ARG A 409 16.73 32.90 -19.31
N LEU A 410 17.12 32.39 -18.16
CA LEU A 410 18.46 32.51 -17.61
C LEU A 410 19.35 31.38 -18.11
N TRP A 411 18.83 30.16 -18.09
CA TRP A 411 19.54 28.97 -18.56
C TRP A 411 18.58 27.83 -18.94
N GLU A 412 19.12 26.85 -19.65
CA GLU A 412 18.48 25.58 -19.99
C GLU A 412 19.46 24.44 -19.74
N ALA A 413 18.98 23.35 -19.13
CA ALA A 413 19.76 22.15 -18.88
C ALA A 413 18.93 20.89 -19.18
N THR A 414 19.60 19.76 -19.34
CA THR A 414 18.95 18.45 -19.38
C THR A 414 18.26 18.17 -18.05
N HIS A 415 17.01 17.70 -18.10
CA HIS A 415 16.29 17.22 -16.94
C HIS A 415 16.41 15.69 -16.85
N ASP A 416 16.94 15.20 -15.73
CA ASP A 416 17.14 13.76 -15.55
C ASP A 416 15.80 13.00 -15.52
N PRO A 417 15.76 11.78 -16.09
CA PRO A 417 14.58 10.92 -16.01
C PRO A 417 14.16 10.66 -14.56
N SER A 418 13.03 11.27 -14.20
CA SER A 418 12.33 11.12 -12.93
C SER A 418 10.81 11.01 -13.15
N GLY A 419 10.10 10.58 -12.11
CA GLY A 419 8.67 10.28 -12.17
C GLY A 419 8.35 9.02 -12.98
N TYR A 420 7.44 8.19 -12.47
CA TYR A 420 6.94 7.02 -13.19
C TYR A 420 5.41 6.99 -13.16
N GLN A 421 4.78 7.37 -14.28
CA GLN A 421 3.32 7.58 -14.32
C GLN A 421 2.88 8.68 -13.31
N SER A 422 3.72 9.69 -13.19
CA SER A 422 3.57 10.89 -12.38
C SER A 422 4.27 12.05 -13.12
N PRO A 423 4.03 13.32 -12.70
CA PRO A 423 4.90 14.44 -13.09
C PRO A 423 6.38 14.17 -12.77
N GLN A 424 7.25 14.93 -13.45
CA GLN A 424 8.69 14.95 -13.18
C GLN A 424 9.01 15.61 -11.84
N ASP A 425 10.16 15.26 -11.27
CA ASP A 425 10.65 15.85 -10.03
C ASP A 425 11.29 17.22 -10.34
N LEU A 426 10.87 18.26 -9.61
CA LEU A 426 11.42 19.62 -9.69
C LEU A 426 11.35 20.20 -8.29
N LEU A 427 12.46 20.11 -7.56
CA LEU A 427 12.55 20.41 -6.12
C LEU A 427 13.70 21.37 -5.87
N VAL A 428 13.45 22.44 -5.11
CA VAL A 428 14.49 23.40 -4.70
C VAL A 428 14.63 23.38 -3.18
N VAL A 429 15.81 23.01 -2.70
CA VAL A 429 16.14 22.96 -1.27
C VAL A 429 17.64 23.11 -1.06
N GLY A 430 18.07 23.68 0.08
CA GLY A 430 19.48 23.99 0.33
C GLY A 430 20.06 24.99 -0.67
N GLY A 431 19.21 25.84 -1.27
CA GLY A 431 19.61 26.79 -2.31
C GLY A 431 19.86 26.17 -3.69
N LEU A 432 19.60 24.87 -3.89
CA LEU A 432 19.87 24.17 -5.15
C LEU A 432 18.60 23.52 -5.71
N VAL A 433 18.46 23.51 -7.04
CA VAL A 433 17.50 22.66 -7.74
C VAL A 433 18.11 21.29 -7.98
N TRP A 434 17.40 20.24 -7.55
CA TRP A 434 17.90 18.87 -7.54
C TRP A 434 17.27 18.01 -8.63
N SER A 435 18.11 17.21 -9.31
CA SER A 435 17.67 16.15 -10.23
C SER A 435 18.53 14.90 -10.06
N ALA A 436 17.96 13.74 -10.38
CA ALA A 436 18.70 12.48 -10.44
C ALA A 436 18.02 11.52 -11.42
N PRO A 437 18.78 10.71 -12.18
CA PRO A 437 18.20 9.70 -13.04
C PRO A 437 17.79 8.52 -12.16
N LEU A 438 16.50 8.41 -11.85
CA LEU A 438 15.99 7.45 -10.86
C LEU A 438 14.80 6.62 -11.36
N THR A 439 14.18 7.00 -12.50
CA THR A 439 12.95 6.34 -13.00
C THR A 439 13.05 4.82 -13.16
N SER A 440 14.24 4.27 -13.46
CA SER A 440 14.47 2.84 -13.72
C SER A 440 15.64 2.29 -12.89
N GLY A 441 15.63 0.97 -12.65
CA GLY A 441 16.67 0.25 -11.93
C GLY A 441 18.06 0.34 -12.55
N GLY A 442 18.14 0.52 -13.87
CA GLY A 442 19.41 0.71 -14.59
C GLY A 442 19.95 2.14 -14.56
N HIS A 443 19.26 3.10 -13.93
CA HIS A 443 19.75 4.46 -13.84
C HIS A 443 20.74 4.63 -12.67
N SER A 444 21.72 5.52 -12.85
CA SER A 444 22.84 5.69 -11.90
C SER A 444 22.38 6.15 -10.51
N GLY A 445 21.29 6.91 -10.44
CA GLY A 445 20.82 7.54 -9.21
C GLY A 445 21.73 8.64 -8.65
N VAL A 446 22.67 9.14 -9.46
CA VAL A 446 23.54 10.25 -9.07
C VAL A 446 22.72 11.53 -8.95
N TYR A 447 22.70 12.14 -7.77
CA TYR A 447 22.06 13.43 -7.57
C TYR A 447 22.93 14.56 -8.07
N THR A 448 22.33 15.52 -8.76
CA THR A 448 22.96 16.75 -9.24
C THR A 448 22.17 17.94 -8.71
N GLY A 449 22.83 18.81 -7.95
CA GLY A 449 22.29 20.06 -7.42
C GLY A 449 22.85 21.25 -8.18
N ARG A 450 21.96 22.07 -8.75
CA ARG A 450 22.32 23.27 -9.54
C ARG A 450 21.86 24.55 -8.86
N ASP A 451 22.60 25.62 -9.07
CA ASP A 451 22.14 26.95 -8.71
C ASP A 451 20.86 27.31 -9.52
N PRO A 452 19.74 27.69 -8.87
CA PRO A 452 18.49 27.99 -9.57
C PRO A 452 18.59 29.17 -10.57
N ARG A 453 19.52 30.10 -10.36
CA ARG A 453 19.68 31.30 -11.18
C ARG A 453 20.72 31.15 -12.28
N THR A 454 21.83 30.45 -12.04
CA THR A 454 22.93 30.32 -13.03
C THR A 454 22.95 28.97 -13.74
N GLY A 455 22.34 27.92 -13.17
CA GLY A 455 22.35 26.56 -13.72
C GLY A 455 23.66 25.80 -13.49
N GLU A 456 24.64 26.44 -12.83
CA GLU A 456 25.93 25.85 -12.47
C GLU A 456 25.73 24.67 -11.52
N VAL A 457 26.40 23.54 -11.80
CA VAL A 457 26.40 22.39 -10.90
C VAL A 457 27.24 22.72 -9.67
N LYS A 458 26.62 22.76 -8.49
CA LYS A 458 27.30 23.05 -7.22
C LYS A 458 27.59 21.78 -6.41
N LYS A 459 26.80 20.72 -6.60
CA LYS A 459 26.97 19.46 -5.85
C LYS A 459 26.56 18.27 -6.70
N GLN A 460 27.31 17.17 -6.58
CA GLN A 460 26.98 15.90 -7.22
C GLN A 460 27.47 14.72 -6.38
N PHE A 461 26.63 13.72 -6.14
CA PHE A 461 27.00 12.53 -5.36
C PHE A 461 26.20 11.28 -5.77
N PRO A 462 26.81 10.07 -5.77
CA PRO A 462 26.13 8.81 -6.05
C PRO A 462 25.38 8.27 -4.81
N PRO A 463 24.50 7.28 -4.97
CA PRO A 463 23.98 6.52 -3.84
C PRO A 463 25.10 5.77 -3.09
N ASN A 464 25.09 5.81 -1.76
CA ASN A 464 26.06 5.12 -0.89
C ASN A 464 25.56 3.74 -0.37
N VAL A 465 24.35 3.32 -0.74
CA VAL A 465 23.73 2.04 -0.36
C VAL A 465 23.77 1.00 -1.49
N LYS A 466 23.82 -0.29 -1.13
CA LYS A 466 23.85 -1.41 -2.08
C LYS A 466 22.53 -2.18 -2.05
N THR A 467 21.55 -1.74 -2.85
CA THR A 467 20.24 -2.41 -2.89
C THR A 467 19.67 -2.55 -4.30
N TYR A 468 18.65 -3.41 -4.44
CA TYR A 468 17.92 -3.64 -5.68
C TYR A 468 16.96 -2.48 -5.99
N TRP A 469 17.18 -1.83 -7.14
CA TRP A 469 16.30 -0.79 -7.68
C TRP A 469 15.59 -1.31 -8.92
N PHE A 470 14.26 -1.09 -9.05
CA PHE A 470 13.50 -1.56 -10.21
C PHE A 470 12.89 -0.39 -11.01
N HIS A 471 12.09 0.47 -10.39
CA HIS A 471 11.60 1.72 -10.99
C HIS A 471 10.89 2.59 -9.94
N HIS A 472 10.81 3.89 -10.19
CA HIS A 472 10.03 4.84 -9.38
C HIS A 472 8.60 4.35 -9.09
N ARG A 473 8.13 4.55 -7.86
CA ARG A 473 6.73 4.49 -7.49
C ARG A 473 5.96 5.60 -8.20
N CYS A 474 4.64 5.43 -8.27
CA CYS A 474 3.77 6.23 -9.13
C CYS A 474 3.37 7.57 -8.51
N TYR A 475 4.31 8.31 -7.94
CA TYR A 475 4.10 9.62 -7.34
C TYR A 475 5.39 10.44 -7.44
N ILE A 476 5.29 11.75 -7.21
CA ILE A 476 6.44 12.66 -7.28
C ILE A 476 7.34 12.54 -6.04
N ALA A 477 8.63 12.83 -6.19
CA ALA A 477 9.50 13.06 -5.04
C ALA A 477 9.03 14.30 -4.24
N LYS A 478 9.37 14.30 -2.96
CA LYS A 478 9.17 15.43 -2.03
C LYS A 478 10.49 15.74 -1.35
N ALA A 479 10.56 16.83 -0.60
CA ALA A 479 11.71 17.09 0.26
C ALA A 479 11.31 17.78 1.57
N THR A 480 12.29 17.88 2.45
CA THR A 480 12.30 18.68 3.68
C THR A 480 13.57 19.52 3.65
N GLU A 481 13.77 20.43 4.61
CA GLU A 481 15.01 21.22 4.73
C GLU A 481 16.29 20.38 4.83
N ARG A 482 16.18 19.08 5.14
CA ARG A 482 17.31 18.17 5.37
C ARG A 482 17.43 17.03 4.36
N PHE A 483 16.32 16.63 3.75
CA PHE A 483 16.26 15.39 2.98
C PHE A 483 15.52 15.58 1.68
N LEU A 484 16.11 15.09 0.59
CA LEU A 484 15.35 14.71 -0.60
C LEU A 484 14.67 13.36 -0.30
N ILE A 485 13.38 13.25 -0.61
CA ILE A 485 12.56 12.06 -0.36
C ILE A 485 12.04 11.53 -1.70
N PRO A 486 12.90 10.81 -2.47
CA PRO A 486 12.47 10.23 -3.72
C PRO A 486 11.50 9.08 -3.49
N SER A 487 10.88 8.66 -4.59
CA SER A 487 9.90 7.60 -4.62
C SER A 487 10.48 6.37 -5.31
N ARG A 488 11.74 6.00 -5.09
CA ARG A 488 12.42 5.03 -5.96
C ARG A 488 11.89 3.62 -5.76
N THR A 489 11.96 3.05 -4.57
CA THR A 489 11.52 1.66 -4.27
C THR A 489 10.59 1.61 -3.06
N GLY A 490 10.76 2.47 -2.07
CA GLY A 490 9.84 2.64 -0.96
C GLY A 490 9.67 4.11 -0.69
N ILE A 491 10.12 4.53 0.48
CA ILE A 491 10.59 5.90 0.70
C ILE A 491 12.08 5.83 0.99
N GLU A 492 12.81 6.81 0.47
CA GLU A 492 14.22 6.99 0.79
C GLU A 492 14.39 8.39 1.40
N PHE A 493 15.35 8.55 2.31
CA PHE A 493 15.74 9.85 2.82
C PHE A 493 17.19 10.08 2.41
N VAL A 494 17.39 11.01 1.51
CA VAL A 494 18.71 11.36 0.99
C VAL A 494 19.13 12.66 1.66
N ASP A 495 20.03 12.54 2.63
CA ASP A 495 20.67 13.67 3.28
C ASP A 495 21.66 14.27 2.28
N PHE A 496 21.25 15.35 1.62
CA PHE A 496 22.05 15.95 0.55
C PHE A 496 23.28 16.67 1.10
N ASP A 497 23.36 16.97 2.40
CA ASP A 497 24.54 17.55 3.02
C ASP A 497 25.58 16.45 3.33
N LYS A 498 25.13 15.34 3.92
CA LYS A 498 25.97 14.19 4.28
C LYS A 498 26.21 13.20 3.15
N GLU A 499 25.48 13.34 2.04
CA GLU A 499 25.52 12.42 0.89
C GLU A 499 25.12 10.99 1.27
N ASP A 500 24.19 10.87 2.23
CA ASP A 500 23.78 9.61 2.84
C ASP A 500 22.36 9.22 2.43
N TRP A 501 22.15 7.96 2.08
CA TRP A 501 20.86 7.41 1.68
C TRP A 501 20.34 6.44 2.73
N ASP A 502 19.19 6.77 3.31
CA ASP A 502 18.45 5.88 4.20
C ASP A 502 17.25 5.28 3.47
N ILE A 503 17.26 3.96 3.25
CA ILE A 503 16.26 3.26 2.46
C ILE A 503 15.20 2.59 3.33
N ASN A 504 13.93 2.69 2.94
CA ASN A 504 12.81 2.16 3.72
C ASN A 504 11.79 1.49 2.79
N HIS A 505 12.16 0.34 2.22
CA HIS A 505 11.34 -0.36 1.20
C HIS A 505 10.05 -0.98 1.74
N TRP A 506 10.00 -1.17 3.05
CA TRP A 506 8.86 -1.65 3.84
C TRP A 506 7.80 -0.55 4.09
N VAL A 507 8.03 0.68 3.63
CA VAL A 507 7.03 1.76 3.62
C VAL A 507 6.78 2.21 2.19
N ARG A 508 5.54 2.63 1.90
CA ARG A 508 5.18 3.12 0.57
C ARG A 508 4.04 4.13 0.64
N GLY A 509 4.11 5.17 -0.18
CA GLY A 509 2.97 6.05 -0.45
C GLY A 509 1.88 5.43 -1.33
N GLY A 510 0.69 6.03 -1.28
CA GLY A 510 -0.40 5.75 -2.22
C GLY A 510 0.02 6.11 -3.65
N CYS A 511 -0.51 5.39 -4.65
CA CYS A 511 -0.28 5.79 -6.05
C CYS A 511 -0.86 7.20 -6.31
N LEU A 512 -0.25 7.93 -7.26
CA LEU A 512 -0.51 9.31 -7.65
C LEU A 512 -0.08 10.34 -6.61
N TYR A 513 -0.61 10.27 -5.38
CA TYR A 513 -0.30 11.26 -4.34
C TYR A 513 1.07 11.03 -3.66
N GLY A 514 1.38 9.80 -3.26
CA GLY A 514 2.62 9.45 -2.55
C GLY A 514 2.54 9.55 -1.03
N VAL A 515 3.63 9.99 -0.41
CA VAL A 515 3.75 10.27 1.04
C VAL A 515 3.67 11.78 1.29
N MET A 516 3.54 12.24 2.54
CA MET A 516 3.58 13.68 2.87
C MET A 516 4.45 13.91 4.12
N PRO A 517 5.54 14.68 4.03
CA PRO A 517 6.31 15.10 5.21
C PRO A 517 5.69 16.38 5.80
N ALA A 518 5.27 16.36 7.06
CA ALA A 518 4.75 17.52 7.80
C ALA A 518 4.67 17.22 9.31
N ASN A 519 4.58 18.26 10.14
CA ASN A 519 4.43 18.15 11.60
C ASN A 519 5.54 17.32 12.30
N GLY A 520 6.74 17.26 11.73
CA GLY A 520 7.83 16.38 12.20
C GLY A 520 7.63 14.90 11.88
N LEU A 521 6.62 14.56 11.06
CA LEU A 521 6.20 13.19 10.75
C LEU A 521 6.15 12.93 9.23
N THR A 522 6.28 11.66 8.83
CA THR A 522 6.03 11.22 7.46
C THR A 522 4.72 10.44 7.40
N TYR A 523 3.77 10.94 6.61
CA TYR A 523 2.47 10.33 6.40
C TYR A 523 2.47 9.44 5.15
N ALA A 524 2.14 8.15 5.32
CA ALA A 524 2.02 7.17 4.26
C ALA A 524 0.57 6.64 4.17
N PRO A 525 -0.21 7.07 3.15
CA PRO A 525 -1.58 6.63 2.93
C PRO A 525 -1.71 5.11 2.70
N PRO A 526 -2.89 4.51 2.96
CA PRO A 526 -3.17 3.11 2.63
C PRO A 526 -2.97 2.80 1.14
N HIS A 527 -2.54 1.58 0.82
CA HIS A 527 -2.34 1.13 -0.57
C HIS A 527 -2.63 -0.37 -0.75
N ASN A 528 -2.91 -0.84 -1.98
CA ASN A 528 -3.12 -2.29 -2.27
C ASN A 528 -1.99 -2.91 -3.09
N CYS A 529 -0.77 -2.39 -2.93
CA CYS A 529 0.35 -2.91 -3.70
C CYS A 529 0.75 -4.31 -3.22
N ALA A 530 1.17 -5.18 -4.14
CA ALA A 530 1.63 -6.53 -3.83
C ALA A 530 3.16 -6.64 -3.62
N CYS A 531 3.88 -5.51 -3.63
CA CYS A 531 5.31 -5.49 -3.28
C CYS A 531 5.48 -5.75 -1.79
N TYR A 532 6.48 -6.56 -1.42
CA TYR A 532 6.89 -6.82 -0.04
C TYR A 532 5.74 -7.21 0.91
N PRO A 533 4.85 -8.15 0.51
CA PRO A 533 3.57 -8.37 1.17
C PRO A 533 3.70 -8.72 2.67
N GLU A 534 4.77 -9.42 3.06
CA GLU A 534 5.00 -9.88 4.43
C GLU A 534 5.86 -8.92 5.29
N ALA A 535 6.35 -7.82 4.69
CA ALA A 535 7.25 -6.86 5.36
C ALA A 535 6.70 -5.44 5.40
N LYS A 536 5.90 -5.07 4.40
CA LYS A 536 5.50 -3.69 4.18
C LYS A 536 4.22 -3.34 4.92
N LEU A 537 4.23 -2.16 5.54
CA LEU A 537 3.13 -1.65 6.34
C LEU A 537 1.79 -1.58 5.58
N TYR A 538 0.73 -1.62 6.37
CA TYR A 538 -0.66 -1.45 5.95
C TYR A 538 -1.32 -0.36 6.80
N GLY A 539 -2.53 0.05 6.43
CA GLY A 539 -3.22 1.17 7.07
C GLY A 539 -2.70 2.53 6.61
N PHE A 540 -3.27 3.59 7.18
CA PHE A 540 -2.72 4.93 7.07
C PHE A 540 -1.67 5.09 8.17
N ASN A 541 -0.40 5.26 7.83
CA ASN A 541 0.68 5.36 8.80
C ASN A 541 1.15 6.80 8.95
N ALA A 542 1.37 7.24 10.20
CA ALA A 542 2.28 8.34 10.51
C ALA A 542 3.54 7.77 11.16
N LEU A 543 4.69 8.13 10.60
CA LEU A 543 5.99 7.62 11.02
C LEU A 543 6.85 8.76 11.54
N ALA A 544 7.58 8.47 12.62
CA ALA A 544 8.48 9.40 13.27
C ALA A 544 9.93 8.91 13.18
N PRO A 545 10.92 9.82 13.20
CA PRO A 545 12.30 9.44 13.42
C PRO A 545 12.51 8.88 14.84
N ALA A 546 13.76 8.47 15.13
CA ALA A 546 14.14 8.03 16.47
C ALA A 546 13.76 9.08 17.52
N SER A 547 13.29 8.63 18.69
CA SER A 547 12.92 9.55 19.77
C SER A 547 14.17 10.22 20.35
N THR A 548 14.08 11.51 20.62
CA THR A 548 15.09 12.26 21.37
C THR A 548 14.86 12.21 22.89
N THR A 549 13.64 11.85 23.32
CA THR A 549 13.22 11.85 24.74
C THR A 549 13.06 10.44 25.31
N PHE A 550 13.07 9.41 24.46
CA PHE A 550 12.94 8.03 24.88
C PHE A 550 13.99 7.16 24.19
N GLN A 551 14.70 6.36 25.00
CA GLN A 551 15.61 5.33 24.53
C GLN A 551 15.23 4.03 25.21
N LEU A 552 15.07 2.96 24.42
CA LEU A 552 14.82 1.65 24.98
C LEU A 552 16.10 1.10 25.61
N PRO A 553 16.07 0.60 26.86
CA PRO A 553 17.24 -0.01 27.47
C PRO A 553 17.76 -1.19 26.64
N GLY A 554 19.08 -1.31 26.49
CA GLY A 554 19.70 -2.40 25.72
C GLY A 554 19.38 -3.79 26.28
N LYS A 555 19.23 -3.92 27.61
CA LYS A 555 18.74 -5.13 28.28
C LYS A 555 17.42 -4.83 28.99
N ILE A 556 16.39 -5.61 28.67
CA ILE A 556 15.08 -5.52 29.31
C ILE A 556 15.08 -6.43 30.54
N SER A 557 14.77 -5.87 31.71
CA SER A 557 14.65 -6.65 32.96
C SER A 557 13.39 -7.52 32.92
N ASP A 558 13.48 -8.72 33.49
CA ASP A 558 12.31 -9.59 33.72
C ASP A 558 11.54 -9.22 34.99
N GLU A 559 12.16 -8.43 35.87
CA GLU A 559 11.53 -7.93 37.07
C GLU A 559 10.26 -7.12 36.75
N GLY A 560 9.17 -7.43 37.45
CA GLY A 560 7.88 -6.76 37.28
C GLY A 560 7.15 -7.07 35.97
N ARG A 561 7.68 -7.91 35.07
CA ARG A 561 6.96 -8.32 33.85
C ARG A 561 5.91 -9.38 34.13
N LEU A 562 6.12 -10.26 35.11
CA LEU A 562 5.14 -11.26 35.54
C LEU A 562 4.39 -10.77 36.78
N SER A 563 3.07 -10.67 36.69
CA SER A 563 2.16 -10.36 37.79
C SER A 563 1.32 -11.58 38.13
N LYS A 564 1.25 -11.92 39.42
CA LYS A 564 0.39 -12.99 39.94
C LYS A 564 -1.01 -12.44 40.16
N GLY A 565 -2.01 -13.08 39.57
CA GLY A 565 -3.42 -12.75 39.77
C GLY A 565 -3.99 -13.41 41.04
N PRO A 566 -5.26 -13.12 41.37
CA PRO A 566 -5.92 -13.64 42.58
C PRO A 566 -5.88 -15.17 42.69
N SER A 567 -5.98 -15.87 41.56
CA SER A 567 -6.03 -17.34 41.53
C SER A 567 -4.67 -18.00 41.21
N PHE A 568 -3.56 -17.26 41.33
CA PHE A 568 -2.22 -17.80 41.01
C PHE A 568 -1.84 -19.03 41.84
N ASN A 569 -2.16 -19.00 43.15
CA ASN A 569 -1.81 -20.09 44.09
C ASN A 569 -2.96 -21.10 44.26
N GLU A 570 -4.09 -20.91 43.59
CA GLU A 570 -5.24 -21.80 43.68
C GLU A 570 -5.07 -22.99 42.74
N PRO A 571 -5.50 -24.20 43.13
CA PRO A 571 -5.48 -25.34 42.23
C PRO A 571 -6.41 -25.09 41.03
N VAL A 572 -5.93 -25.43 39.84
CA VAL A 572 -6.73 -25.44 38.61
C VAL A 572 -7.08 -26.88 38.28
N ASN A 573 -8.36 -27.17 38.07
CA ASN A 573 -8.80 -28.47 37.57
C ASN A 573 -8.24 -28.71 36.16
N GLU A 574 -7.26 -29.60 36.02
CA GLU A 574 -6.56 -29.85 34.76
C GLU A 574 -7.39 -30.75 33.84
N VAL A 575 -8.34 -30.15 33.13
CA VAL A 575 -9.17 -30.83 32.13
C VAL A 575 -8.54 -30.70 30.75
N VAL A 576 -8.23 -31.82 30.10
CA VAL A 576 -7.72 -31.83 28.72
C VAL A 576 -8.89 -31.62 27.74
N ALA A 577 -8.65 -30.83 26.69
CA ALA A 577 -9.60 -30.70 25.60
C ALA A 577 -9.84 -32.09 24.95
N GLY A 578 -11.10 -32.43 24.70
CA GLY A 578 -11.49 -33.66 24.01
C GLY A 578 -11.28 -33.58 22.49
N GLU A 579 -11.43 -34.71 21.81
CA GLU A 579 -11.21 -34.82 20.35
C GLU A 579 -12.13 -33.91 19.51
N GLY A 580 -13.31 -33.58 20.02
CA GLY A 580 -14.27 -32.68 19.37
C GLY A 580 -14.07 -31.20 19.65
N ASP A 581 -13.25 -30.85 20.64
CA ASP A 581 -13.08 -29.49 21.11
C ASP A 581 -12.26 -28.65 20.11
N TRP A 582 -12.51 -27.34 20.11
CA TRP A 582 -11.75 -26.32 19.39
C TRP A 582 -10.98 -25.45 20.38
N PRO A 583 -9.86 -25.93 20.95
CA PRO A 583 -9.13 -25.26 22.01
C PRO A 583 -8.40 -23.98 21.58
N THR A 584 -8.34 -23.63 20.30
CA THR A 584 -7.61 -22.45 19.84
C THR A 584 -8.14 -21.96 18.50
N PHE A 585 -7.63 -20.83 18.00
CA PHE A 585 -7.97 -20.31 16.68
C PHE A 585 -7.86 -21.39 15.61
N ARG A 586 -8.97 -21.63 14.91
CA ARG A 586 -9.12 -22.65 13.87
C ARG A 586 -8.83 -24.08 14.36
N GLY A 587 -9.20 -24.38 15.60
CA GLY A 587 -9.28 -25.74 16.15
C GLY A 587 -7.96 -26.27 16.72
N ASN A 588 -6.84 -26.14 16.02
CA ASN A 588 -5.57 -26.75 16.44
C ASN A 588 -4.34 -25.89 16.10
N VAL A 589 -3.14 -26.36 16.49
CA VAL A 589 -1.87 -25.65 16.28
C VAL A 589 -1.49 -25.48 14.81
N GLN A 590 -1.98 -26.34 13.91
CA GLN A 590 -1.81 -26.19 12.45
C GLN A 590 -2.80 -25.17 11.86
N ARG A 591 -3.82 -24.74 12.62
CA ARG A 591 -4.92 -23.87 12.17
C ARG A 591 -5.81 -24.54 11.12
N SER A 592 -6.05 -25.85 11.27
CA SER A 592 -6.77 -26.70 10.32
C SER A 592 -8.17 -26.20 9.97
N GLY A 593 -8.90 -25.66 10.95
CA GLY A 593 -10.33 -25.38 10.83
C GLY A 593 -11.21 -26.64 10.83
N ALA A 594 -10.66 -27.81 11.13
CA ALA A 594 -11.36 -29.09 11.11
C ALA A 594 -11.42 -29.74 12.51
N SER A 595 -12.45 -30.56 12.73
CA SER A 595 -12.58 -31.49 13.87
C SER A 595 -12.72 -32.92 13.34
N GLU A 596 -12.23 -33.89 14.09
CA GLU A 596 -12.41 -35.32 13.78
C GLU A 596 -13.77 -35.85 14.27
N GLN A 597 -14.51 -35.05 15.05
CA GLN A 597 -15.84 -35.39 15.51
C GLN A 597 -16.84 -35.43 14.35
N ALA A 598 -17.51 -36.58 14.20
CA ALA A 598 -18.61 -36.73 13.25
C ALA A 598 -19.79 -35.83 13.64
N LEU A 599 -20.42 -35.21 12.63
CA LEU A 599 -21.71 -34.55 12.81
C LEU A 599 -22.80 -35.61 13.00
N VAL A 600 -23.61 -35.49 14.04
CA VAL A 600 -24.71 -36.42 14.35
C VAL A 600 -26.02 -35.65 14.38
N GLY A 601 -27.04 -36.15 13.66
CA GLY A 601 -28.41 -35.61 13.67
C GLY A 601 -28.70 -34.49 12.66
N ASN A 602 -29.92 -33.94 12.74
CA ASN A 602 -30.33 -32.76 11.96
C ASN A 602 -29.80 -31.50 12.65
N LEU A 603 -29.17 -30.60 11.88
CA LEU A 603 -28.67 -29.32 12.37
C LEU A 603 -29.80 -28.29 12.38
N ASP A 604 -30.09 -27.72 13.54
CA ASP A 604 -31.02 -26.59 13.73
C ASP A 604 -30.43 -25.58 14.73
N GLU A 605 -30.93 -24.35 14.75
CA GLU A 605 -30.49 -23.32 15.71
C GLU A 605 -30.86 -23.76 17.14
N SER A 606 -29.85 -24.11 17.96
CA SER A 606 -30.08 -24.46 19.37
C SER A 606 -30.24 -23.21 20.25
N TRP A 607 -29.45 -22.17 19.99
CA TRP A 607 -29.51 -20.89 20.70
C TRP A 607 -28.80 -19.80 19.89
N LYS A 608 -29.09 -18.53 20.22
CA LYS A 608 -28.44 -17.35 19.65
C LYS A 608 -28.25 -16.27 20.71
N VAL A 609 -27.08 -15.64 20.69
CA VAL A 609 -26.72 -14.54 21.61
C VAL A 609 -26.24 -13.33 20.82
N GLN A 610 -26.69 -12.14 21.22
CA GLN A 610 -26.28 -10.87 20.63
C GLN A 610 -25.37 -10.10 21.61
N LEU A 611 -24.07 -10.17 21.41
CA LEU A 611 -23.10 -9.41 22.21
C LEU A 611 -22.92 -7.97 21.68
N GLY A 612 -23.12 -7.75 20.37
CA GLY A 612 -22.84 -6.47 19.72
C GLY A 612 -21.33 -6.24 19.49
N GLY A 613 -21.01 -5.17 18.75
CA GLY A 613 -19.64 -4.86 18.36
C GLY A 613 -19.03 -5.87 17.38
N ARG A 614 -17.71 -5.77 17.15
CA ARG A 614 -16.97 -6.73 16.32
C ARG A 614 -16.49 -7.89 17.19
N LEU A 615 -16.82 -9.12 16.77
CA LEU A 615 -16.48 -10.35 17.51
C LEU A 615 -15.28 -11.06 16.88
N SER A 616 -14.48 -11.73 17.73
CA SER A 616 -13.43 -12.65 17.27
C SER A 616 -14.03 -13.97 16.74
N ALA A 617 -13.19 -14.82 16.16
CA ALA A 617 -13.51 -16.24 16.06
C ALA A 617 -13.71 -16.87 17.46
N LEU A 618 -14.18 -18.12 17.51
CA LEU A 618 -14.52 -18.83 18.75
C LEU A 618 -13.43 -19.82 19.17
N THR A 619 -13.32 -20.03 20.49
CA THR A 619 -12.73 -21.22 21.10
C THR A 619 -13.84 -21.97 21.82
N ILE A 620 -13.98 -23.27 21.59
CA ILE A 620 -15.08 -24.09 22.14
C ILE A 620 -14.44 -25.30 22.80
N VAL A 621 -14.65 -25.47 24.11
CA VAL A 621 -14.07 -26.60 24.85
C VAL A 621 -15.11 -27.08 25.86
N LYS A 622 -15.50 -28.35 25.76
CA LYS A 622 -16.57 -28.95 26.58
C LYS A 622 -17.85 -28.10 26.51
N ASP A 623 -18.38 -27.71 27.65
CA ASP A 623 -19.65 -26.97 27.77
C ASP A 623 -19.47 -25.45 27.70
N GLN A 624 -18.33 -24.96 27.20
CA GLN A 624 -17.98 -23.54 27.22
C GLN A 624 -17.56 -23.01 25.84
N VAL A 625 -18.10 -21.84 25.49
CA VAL A 625 -17.74 -21.04 24.30
C VAL A 625 -17.05 -19.77 24.74
N TYR A 626 -15.91 -19.46 24.14
CA TYR A 626 -15.13 -18.26 24.40
C TYR A 626 -15.07 -17.36 23.17
N VAL A 627 -15.41 -16.09 23.35
CA VAL A 627 -15.46 -15.09 22.28
C VAL A 627 -15.06 -13.71 22.80
N ALA A 628 -14.23 -12.99 22.04
CA ALA A 628 -13.85 -11.63 22.38
C ALA A 628 -14.75 -10.62 21.64
N GLN A 629 -15.24 -9.61 22.37
CA GLN A 629 -15.68 -8.34 21.80
C GLN A 629 -14.45 -7.47 21.58
N ILE A 630 -13.97 -7.43 20.35
CA ILE A 630 -12.62 -6.99 20.00
C ILE A 630 -12.39 -5.54 20.47
N ASP A 631 -13.24 -4.61 20.05
CA ASP A 631 -13.08 -3.18 20.33
C ASP A 631 -13.56 -2.79 21.74
N GLN A 632 -14.21 -3.71 22.47
CA GLN A 632 -14.60 -3.53 23.88
C GLN A 632 -13.63 -4.24 24.84
N HIS A 633 -12.53 -4.79 24.33
CA HIS A 633 -11.44 -5.41 25.10
C HIS A 633 -11.90 -6.56 26.02
N THR A 634 -13.06 -7.16 25.75
CA THR A 634 -13.73 -8.06 26.68
C THR A 634 -13.81 -9.47 26.12
N LEU A 635 -13.28 -10.44 26.86
CA LEU A 635 -13.47 -11.87 26.61
C LEU A 635 -14.70 -12.36 27.37
N HIS A 636 -15.59 -13.06 26.68
CA HIS A 636 -16.78 -13.68 27.25
C HIS A 636 -16.64 -15.19 27.27
N ALA A 637 -17.17 -15.81 28.33
CA ALA A 637 -17.47 -17.23 28.37
C ALA A 637 -18.98 -17.42 28.41
N LEU A 638 -19.50 -18.27 27.53
CA LEU A 638 -20.91 -18.62 27.41
C LEU A 638 -21.05 -20.13 27.57
N SER A 639 -22.21 -20.58 28.03
CA SER A 639 -22.60 -21.99 27.95
C SER A 639 -22.70 -22.43 26.49
N SER A 640 -22.04 -23.53 26.11
CA SER A 640 -22.19 -24.08 24.75
C SER A 640 -23.56 -24.73 24.53
N VAL A 641 -24.29 -25.03 25.61
CA VAL A 641 -25.62 -25.67 25.57
C VAL A 641 -26.74 -24.64 25.46
N SER A 642 -26.66 -23.52 26.19
CA SER A 642 -27.74 -22.52 26.28
C SER A 642 -27.39 -21.14 25.71
N GLY A 643 -26.11 -20.84 25.50
CA GLY A 643 -25.63 -19.50 25.19
C GLY A 643 -25.59 -18.54 26.39
N GLU A 644 -26.01 -18.97 27.58
CA GLU A 644 -26.07 -18.09 28.75
C GLU A 644 -24.68 -17.61 29.18
N PRO A 645 -24.52 -16.32 29.50
CA PRO A 645 -23.24 -15.76 29.94
C PRO A 645 -22.83 -16.37 31.29
N GLN A 646 -21.60 -16.90 31.33
CA GLN A 646 -21.02 -17.50 32.54
C GLN A 646 -20.14 -16.50 33.27
N TRP A 647 -19.20 -15.89 32.54
CA TRP A 647 -18.31 -14.85 33.05
C TRP A 647 -17.76 -13.99 31.93
N SER A 648 -17.19 -12.84 32.28
CA SER A 648 -16.46 -11.99 31.33
C SER A 648 -15.22 -11.38 31.98
N TYR A 649 -14.18 -11.13 31.17
CA TYR A 649 -12.93 -10.52 31.60
C TYR A 649 -12.55 -9.38 30.65
N THR A 650 -12.20 -8.21 31.21
CA THR A 650 -11.82 -7.02 30.42
C THR A 650 -10.30 -6.79 30.50
N ALA A 651 -9.64 -6.87 29.36
CA ALA A 651 -8.20 -6.58 29.21
C ALA A 651 -7.93 -5.07 29.01
N GLY A 652 -6.65 -4.68 28.98
CA GLY A 652 -6.26 -3.28 28.80
C GLY A 652 -6.43 -2.72 27.39
N ALA A 653 -6.50 -3.59 26.39
CA ALA A 653 -6.77 -3.23 25.00
C ALA A 653 -7.41 -4.39 24.24
N ARG A 654 -7.61 -4.21 22.92
CA ARG A 654 -8.27 -5.18 22.04
C ARG A 654 -7.73 -6.60 22.21
N ILE A 655 -8.66 -7.56 22.13
CA ILE A 655 -8.38 -8.99 22.02
C ILE A 655 -8.87 -9.37 20.61
N ASP A 656 -7.97 -9.37 19.63
CA ASP A 656 -8.33 -9.43 18.20
C ASP A 656 -8.64 -10.84 17.67
N SER A 657 -8.36 -11.87 18.47
CA SER A 657 -8.49 -13.28 18.13
C SER A 657 -8.76 -14.11 19.39
N PRO A 658 -9.36 -15.32 19.28
CA PRO A 658 -9.81 -16.07 20.46
C PRO A 658 -8.66 -16.57 21.36
N PRO A 659 -8.94 -16.92 22.62
CA PRO A 659 -7.94 -17.47 23.54
C PRO A 659 -7.54 -18.90 23.16
N ALA A 660 -6.37 -19.33 23.62
CA ALA A 660 -5.95 -20.73 23.59
C ALA A 660 -6.24 -21.42 24.93
N TYR A 661 -6.93 -22.55 24.90
CA TYR A 661 -7.22 -23.39 26.05
C TYR A 661 -6.12 -24.43 26.27
N TRP A 662 -5.69 -24.60 27.51
CA TRP A 662 -4.78 -25.67 27.93
C TRP A 662 -5.04 -26.08 29.38
N LYS A 663 -5.53 -27.31 29.58
CA LYS A 663 -5.68 -27.93 30.92
C LYS A 663 -6.36 -27.03 31.95
N GLY A 664 -7.58 -26.57 31.64
CA GLY A 664 -8.36 -25.68 32.51
C GLY A 664 -7.92 -24.21 32.53
N ARG A 665 -7.00 -23.81 31.64
CA ARG A 665 -6.47 -22.43 31.54
C ARG A 665 -6.74 -21.83 30.18
N LEU A 666 -7.07 -20.55 30.14
CA LEU A 666 -7.20 -19.77 28.91
C LEU A 666 -6.04 -18.79 28.82
N VAL A 667 -5.21 -18.93 27.79
CA VAL A 667 -4.06 -18.06 27.53
C VAL A 667 -4.34 -17.21 26.30
N PHE A 668 -4.21 -15.89 26.42
CA PHE A 668 -4.42 -14.99 25.29
C PHE A 668 -3.57 -13.73 25.38
N GLY A 669 -3.19 -13.18 24.23
CA GLY A 669 -2.56 -11.87 24.14
C GLY A 669 -3.58 -10.73 24.11
N SER A 670 -3.10 -9.51 24.31
CA SER A 670 -3.88 -8.31 24.10
C SER A 670 -3.03 -7.25 23.41
N ALA A 671 -3.69 -6.36 22.69
CA ALA A 671 -3.04 -5.21 22.09
C ALA A 671 -2.46 -4.24 23.14
N ASP A 672 -2.67 -4.45 24.44
CA ASP A 672 -1.99 -3.72 25.53
C ASP A 672 -0.54 -4.18 25.72
N GLY A 673 -0.09 -5.16 24.93
CA GLY A 673 1.26 -5.69 24.98
C GLY A 673 1.47 -6.71 26.10
N SER A 674 0.41 -7.31 26.61
CA SER A 674 0.46 -8.35 27.64
C SER A 674 -0.15 -9.67 27.16
N VAL A 675 0.23 -10.74 27.83
CA VAL A 675 -0.40 -12.06 27.74
C VAL A 675 -1.03 -12.39 29.09
N TYR A 676 -2.26 -12.87 29.05
CA TYR A 676 -3.10 -13.18 30.19
C TYR A 676 -3.29 -14.69 30.29
N CYS A 677 -3.37 -15.20 31.51
CA CYS A 677 -3.84 -16.55 31.79
C CYS A 677 -4.97 -16.51 32.81
N LEU A 678 -6.15 -16.97 32.39
CA LEU A 678 -7.34 -17.06 33.22
C LEU A 678 -7.66 -18.52 33.53
N ARG A 679 -8.30 -18.75 34.68
CA ARG A 679 -8.95 -20.03 34.96
C ARG A 679 -10.21 -20.14 34.10
N ALA A 680 -10.32 -21.22 33.33
CA ALA A 680 -11.42 -21.42 32.38
C ALA A 680 -12.81 -21.48 33.05
N GLN A 681 -12.86 -21.99 34.28
CA GLN A 681 -14.10 -22.20 35.02
C GLN A 681 -14.84 -20.89 35.35
N ASP A 682 -14.11 -19.84 35.76
CA ASP A 682 -14.70 -18.63 36.33
C ASP A 682 -14.10 -17.31 35.82
N GLY A 683 -13.13 -17.38 34.90
CA GLY A 683 -12.49 -16.20 34.31
C GLY A 683 -11.54 -15.46 35.25
N SER A 684 -11.24 -16.01 36.44
CA SER A 684 -10.30 -15.38 37.38
C SER A 684 -8.87 -15.37 36.83
N LEU A 685 -8.16 -14.26 37.07
CA LEU A 685 -6.79 -14.09 36.61
C LEU A 685 -5.83 -14.99 37.42
N ILE A 686 -5.13 -15.87 36.73
CA ILE A 686 -4.03 -16.67 37.29
C ILE A 686 -2.75 -15.85 37.23
N TRP A 687 -2.33 -15.42 36.03
CA TRP A 687 -1.16 -14.56 35.85
C TRP A 687 -1.30 -13.64 34.63
N LYS A 688 -0.55 -12.55 34.65
CA LYS A 688 -0.37 -11.61 33.53
C LYS A 688 1.12 -11.40 33.27
N PHE A 689 1.54 -11.50 32.02
CA PHE A 689 2.90 -11.25 31.59
C PHE A 689 2.97 -10.06 30.62
N ARG A 690 3.73 -9.02 30.94
CA ARG A 690 3.99 -7.87 30.05
C ARG A 690 5.02 -8.26 28.99
N ALA A 691 4.55 -8.60 27.79
CA ALA A 691 5.37 -8.93 26.63
C ALA A 691 6.08 -7.70 26.06
N ALA A 692 5.42 -6.54 26.10
CA ALA A 692 6.03 -5.27 25.77
C ALA A 692 7.24 -5.00 26.70
N PRO A 693 8.35 -4.46 26.17
CA PRO A 693 9.52 -4.17 26.99
C PRO A 693 9.25 -3.05 28.02
N VAL A 694 8.38 -2.08 27.67
CA VAL A 694 7.90 -1.00 28.54
C VAL A 694 6.44 -0.67 28.19
N ASP A 695 5.70 -0.01 29.08
CA ASP A 695 4.35 0.49 28.76
C ASP A 695 4.44 1.81 27.98
N ARG A 696 4.26 1.70 26.66
CA ARG A 696 4.16 2.81 25.72
C ARG A 696 3.03 2.50 24.76
N ARG A 697 2.17 3.48 24.52
CA ARG A 697 0.93 3.32 23.75
C ARG A 697 0.81 4.40 22.68
N LEU A 698 0.19 4.01 21.58
CA LEU A 698 -0.11 4.80 20.39
C LEU A 698 -1.53 4.50 19.91
N MET A 699 -1.98 5.18 18.85
CA MET A 699 -3.28 4.88 18.24
C MET A 699 -3.12 3.91 17.06
N ALA A 700 -3.91 2.84 17.07
CA ALA A 700 -3.95 1.83 16.04
C ALA A 700 -5.41 1.51 15.65
N PHE A 701 -5.83 1.94 14.46
CA PHE A 701 -7.21 1.84 13.97
C PHE A 701 -8.20 2.42 14.98
N GLU A 702 -7.97 3.70 15.34
CA GLU A 702 -8.86 4.49 16.21
C GLU A 702 -9.06 3.86 17.61
N GLN A 703 -8.09 3.08 18.07
CA GLN A 703 -8.01 2.45 19.40
C GLN A 703 -6.63 2.69 20.01
N ILE A 704 -6.54 2.78 21.33
CA ILE A 704 -5.27 2.98 22.05
C ILE A 704 -4.66 1.61 22.33
N GLU A 705 -3.45 1.38 21.81
CA GLU A 705 -2.76 0.11 21.91
C GLU A 705 -1.30 0.30 22.28
N SER A 706 -0.68 -0.75 22.81
CA SER A 706 0.77 -0.80 22.98
C SER A 706 1.50 -0.60 21.65
N VAL A 707 2.69 0.00 21.75
CA VAL A 707 3.68 0.01 20.66
C VAL A 707 4.09 -1.43 20.30
N TRP A 708 4.05 -2.35 21.26
CA TRP A 708 4.31 -3.79 21.07
C TRP A 708 3.07 -4.63 21.41
N PRO A 709 2.02 -4.61 20.57
CA PRO A 709 0.82 -5.40 20.81
C PRO A 709 1.11 -6.91 20.69
N VAL A 710 0.25 -7.74 21.27
CA VAL A 710 0.24 -9.20 21.08
C VAL A 710 -1.13 -9.61 20.54
N HIS A 711 -1.17 -10.47 19.53
CA HIS A 711 -2.42 -11.07 19.04
C HIS A 711 -3.12 -11.86 20.15
N GLY A 712 -4.46 -11.83 20.14
CA GLY A 712 -5.33 -12.55 21.07
C GLY A 712 -4.99 -14.04 21.17
N THR A 713 -4.88 -14.73 20.05
CA THR A 713 -4.43 -16.11 20.01
C THR A 713 -2.92 -16.19 20.15
N VAL A 714 -2.47 -16.94 21.16
CA VAL A 714 -1.08 -17.42 21.29
C VAL A 714 -0.99 -18.89 20.87
N LEU A 715 0.17 -19.34 20.40
CA LEU A 715 0.41 -20.75 20.09
C LEU A 715 0.72 -21.50 21.38
N VAL A 716 -0.14 -22.42 21.80
CA VAL A 716 0.11 -23.27 22.97
C VAL A 716 0.39 -24.70 22.52
N GLU A 717 1.57 -25.21 22.87
CA GLU A 717 2.01 -26.56 22.54
C GLU A 717 2.92 -27.06 23.68
N ASP A 718 2.76 -28.31 24.13
CA ASP A 718 3.58 -28.92 25.19
C ASP A 718 3.69 -28.10 26.49
N GLY A 719 2.64 -27.34 26.83
CA GLY A 719 2.63 -26.47 28.02
C GLY A 719 3.44 -25.17 27.87
N ILE A 720 3.85 -24.84 26.65
CA ILE A 720 4.56 -23.62 26.29
C ILE A 720 3.63 -22.73 25.46
N ALA A 721 3.51 -21.46 25.85
CA ALA A 721 2.84 -20.43 25.05
C ALA A 721 3.89 -19.63 24.27
N SER A 722 3.85 -19.69 22.94
CA SER A 722 4.70 -18.93 22.01
C SER A 722 3.90 -17.82 21.32
N PHE A 723 4.47 -16.62 21.23
CA PHE A 723 3.83 -15.46 20.59
C PHE A 723 4.84 -14.40 20.17
N VAL A 724 4.37 -13.42 19.40
CA VAL A 724 5.16 -12.27 18.93
C VAL A 724 4.56 -10.97 19.46
N ALA A 725 5.40 -10.11 20.04
CA ALA A 725 5.04 -8.75 20.42
C ALA A 725 5.72 -7.73 19.49
N GLY A 726 5.00 -6.71 19.01
CA GLY A 726 5.55 -5.70 18.09
C GLY A 726 4.70 -5.49 16.84
N ARG A 727 5.05 -4.47 16.03
CA ARG A 727 4.33 -4.14 14.79
C ARG A 727 5.14 -4.35 13.51
N SER A 728 6.45 -4.18 13.59
CA SER A 728 7.35 -4.38 12.46
C SER A 728 8.77 -4.68 12.95
N THR A 729 9.55 -5.42 12.16
CA THR A 729 11.00 -5.57 12.40
C THR A 729 11.78 -4.26 12.21
N PHE A 730 11.21 -3.27 11.51
CA PHE A 730 11.88 -2.02 11.15
C PHE A 730 11.53 -0.83 12.06
N LEU A 731 10.51 -0.98 12.90
CA LEU A 731 10.03 0.08 13.78
C LEU A 731 10.16 -0.34 15.23
N ASP A 732 10.33 0.66 16.11
CA ASP A 732 10.15 0.51 17.56
C ASP A 732 10.97 -0.64 18.16
N HIS A 733 12.21 -0.79 17.69
CA HIS A 733 13.16 -1.84 18.13
C HIS A 733 12.73 -3.28 17.79
N GLY A 734 11.92 -3.46 16.76
CA GLY A 734 11.65 -4.75 16.15
C GLY A 734 10.54 -5.57 16.83
N LEU A 735 10.39 -6.80 16.36
CA LEU A 735 9.47 -7.79 16.90
C LEU A 735 10.17 -8.62 18.00
N ARG A 736 9.39 -9.13 18.96
CA ARG A 736 9.88 -9.99 20.04
C ARG A 736 9.16 -11.31 20.03
N PHE A 737 9.84 -12.38 19.67
CA PHE A 737 9.35 -13.74 19.85
C PHE A 737 9.62 -14.18 21.30
N ILE A 738 8.58 -14.59 22.00
CA ILE A 738 8.64 -14.94 23.44
C ILE A 738 7.97 -16.29 23.67
N GLN A 739 8.55 -17.07 24.57
CA GLN A 739 7.96 -18.30 25.09
C GLN A 739 7.77 -18.22 26.60
N LEU A 740 6.59 -18.62 27.07
CA LEU A 740 6.23 -18.72 28.49
C LEU A 740 5.81 -20.13 28.85
N GLU A 741 6.11 -20.56 30.08
CA GLU A 741 5.51 -21.74 30.68
C GLU A 741 4.06 -21.43 31.08
N VAL A 742 3.09 -22.17 30.53
CA VAL A 742 1.65 -21.87 30.71
C VAL A 742 1.21 -21.94 32.17
N LYS A 743 1.74 -22.89 32.96
CA LYS A 743 1.32 -23.06 34.36
C LYS A 743 1.68 -21.86 35.24
N SER A 744 2.88 -21.31 35.06
CA SER A 744 3.48 -20.33 35.97
C SER A 744 3.57 -18.92 35.39
N GLY A 745 3.44 -18.76 34.07
CA GLY A 745 3.72 -17.51 33.35
C GLY A 745 5.21 -17.18 33.27
N ARG A 746 6.09 -18.08 33.70
CA ARG A 746 7.54 -17.88 33.70
C ARG A 746 8.08 -17.78 32.27
N LYS A 747 8.89 -16.76 32.01
CA LYS A 747 9.58 -16.60 30.73
C LYS A 747 10.62 -17.71 30.53
N LEU A 748 10.54 -18.38 29.38
CA LEU A 748 11.49 -19.41 28.96
C LEU A 748 12.51 -18.84 27.97
N LEU A 749 12.04 -18.02 27.04
CA LEU A 749 12.83 -17.53 25.91
C LEU A 749 12.34 -16.14 25.47
N GLU A 750 13.27 -15.32 24.99
CA GLU A 750 12.99 -14.09 24.25
C GLU A 750 14.02 -13.90 23.12
N ARG A 751 13.55 -13.59 21.91
CA ARG A 751 14.36 -13.29 20.72
C ARG A 751 13.83 -12.04 20.02
N VAL A 752 14.75 -11.11 19.71
CA VAL A 752 14.43 -9.89 18.96
C VAL A 752 14.64 -10.14 17.48
N MET A 753 13.66 -9.77 16.66
CA MET A 753 13.72 -9.77 15.20
C MET A 753 13.67 -8.31 14.74
N ASP A 754 14.79 -7.78 14.28
CA ASP A 754 14.91 -6.39 13.84
C ASP A 754 15.39 -6.27 12.38
N HIS A 755 15.77 -5.07 11.98
CA HIS A 755 16.29 -4.73 10.66
C HIS A 755 17.69 -5.27 10.39
N ARG A 756 18.39 -5.83 11.38
CA ARG A 756 19.74 -6.34 11.19
C ARG A 756 19.70 -7.74 10.62
N ASP A 757 20.64 -7.99 9.72
CA ASP A 757 20.95 -9.30 9.22
C ASP A 757 21.70 -10.11 10.30
N PRO A 758 21.17 -11.25 10.76
CA PRO A 758 21.83 -12.03 11.82
C PRO A 758 23.11 -12.73 11.35
N GLU A 759 23.33 -12.91 10.05
CA GLU A 759 24.56 -13.54 9.54
C GLU A 759 25.64 -12.50 9.25
N THR A 760 25.29 -11.32 8.73
CA THR A 760 26.26 -10.29 8.31
C THR A 760 26.40 -9.12 9.28
N GLY A 761 25.40 -8.90 10.16
CA GLY A 761 25.31 -7.72 11.03
C GLY A 761 24.91 -6.43 10.31
N GLY A 762 24.80 -6.44 8.98
CA GLY A 762 24.39 -5.29 8.15
C GLY A 762 22.88 -5.06 8.12
N ASP A 763 22.42 -4.15 7.25
CA ASP A 763 20.99 -3.93 7.03
C ASP A 763 20.42 -5.09 6.20
N ILE A 764 19.33 -5.70 6.67
CA ILE A 764 18.69 -6.80 5.96
C ILE A 764 18.12 -6.38 4.59
N GLN A 765 17.94 -5.09 4.34
CA GLN A 765 17.55 -4.57 3.04
C GLN A 765 18.62 -4.80 1.97
N ASP A 766 19.87 -5.14 2.35
CA ASP A 766 20.91 -5.54 1.41
C ASP A 766 20.66 -6.95 0.84
N ARG A 767 19.83 -7.80 1.50
CA ARG A 767 19.41 -9.12 0.99
C ARG A 767 18.31 -9.06 -0.07
N LEU A 768 17.89 -7.86 -0.46
CA LEU A 768 16.84 -7.67 -1.44
C LEU A 768 17.25 -8.16 -2.82
N GLN A 769 16.60 -9.23 -3.30
CA GLN A 769 16.82 -9.69 -4.67
C GLN A 769 15.80 -9.11 -5.67
N THR A 770 14.56 -8.85 -5.25
CA THR A 770 13.51 -8.24 -6.09
C THR A 770 12.49 -7.44 -5.24
N LEU A 771 11.20 -7.45 -5.63
CA LEU A 771 10.09 -6.89 -4.85
C LEU A 771 9.68 -7.81 -3.68
N GLN A 772 10.66 -8.49 -3.08
CA GLN A 772 10.56 -9.45 -1.98
C GLN A 772 11.55 -9.17 -0.87
N MET A 773 11.05 -9.23 0.36
CA MET A 773 11.76 -9.07 1.62
C MET A 773 11.42 -10.25 2.51
N GLN A 774 12.24 -10.50 3.53
CA GLN A 774 11.90 -11.41 4.62
C GLN A 774 10.58 -11.01 5.28
N VAL A 775 9.99 -11.93 6.04
CA VAL A 775 8.86 -11.61 6.91
C VAL A 775 9.26 -10.54 7.93
N GLY A 776 8.56 -9.41 7.90
CA GLY A 776 8.83 -8.22 8.72
C GLY A 776 7.64 -7.75 9.55
N LEU A 777 6.51 -8.46 9.49
CA LEU A 777 5.26 -8.13 10.20
C LEU A 777 4.77 -9.30 11.07
N PRO A 778 4.18 -9.01 12.25
CA PRO A 778 3.62 -10.03 13.13
C PRO A 778 2.36 -10.67 12.51
N ASP A 779 1.99 -11.84 13.00
CA ASP A 779 0.74 -12.55 12.69
C ASP A 779 0.48 -13.62 13.76
N ILE A 780 -0.67 -14.29 13.69
CA ILE A 780 -0.95 -15.48 14.50
C ILE A 780 0.01 -16.61 14.09
N LEU A 781 0.64 -17.24 15.08
CA LEU A 781 1.57 -18.35 14.88
C LEU A 781 0.86 -19.69 14.62
N SER A 782 1.48 -20.51 13.77
CA SER A 782 1.12 -21.91 13.55
C SER A 782 2.33 -22.84 13.81
N SER A 783 2.07 -24.13 13.95
CA SER A 783 3.10 -25.16 14.16
C SER A 783 2.80 -26.37 13.29
N ASP A 784 3.84 -27.07 12.83
CA ASP A 784 3.73 -28.43 12.27
C ASP A 784 4.19 -29.52 13.27
N GLY A 785 4.46 -29.13 14.52
CA GLY A 785 5.03 -29.97 15.57
C GLY A 785 6.56 -29.89 15.65
N GLU A 786 7.24 -29.70 14.51
CA GLU A 786 8.70 -29.57 14.43
C GLU A 786 9.15 -28.10 14.54
N HIS A 787 8.45 -27.19 13.85
CA HIS A 787 8.80 -25.77 13.76
C HIS A 787 7.60 -24.88 14.08
N THR A 788 7.90 -23.68 14.57
CA THR A 788 6.91 -22.59 14.67
C THR A 788 6.99 -21.72 13.42
N TYR A 789 5.85 -21.23 12.94
CA TYR A 789 5.76 -20.41 11.74
C TYR A 789 5.14 -19.05 12.03
N LEU A 790 5.82 -18.00 11.56
CA LEU A 790 5.32 -16.63 11.48
C LEU A 790 5.13 -16.27 10.01
N ARG A 791 3.90 -16.35 9.51
CA ARG A 791 3.65 -16.32 8.05
C ARG A 791 4.51 -17.39 7.38
N SER A 792 5.19 -17.10 6.26
CA SER A 792 6.13 -18.05 5.63
C SER A 792 7.44 -18.26 6.41
N GLN A 793 7.75 -17.46 7.44
CA GLN A 793 9.01 -17.54 8.19
C GLN A 793 8.99 -18.72 9.16
N LYS A 794 9.94 -19.64 8.97
CA LYS A 794 10.20 -20.75 9.89
C LYS A 794 11.04 -20.30 11.09
N ILE A 795 10.70 -20.78 12.28
CA ILE A 795 11.36 -20.49 13.56
C ILE A 795 11.65 -21.80 14.28
N ASP A 796 12.89 -21.96 14.76
CA ASP A 796 13.27 -23.10 15.59
C ASP A 796 12.57 -23.02 16.96
N LYS A 797 11.89 -24.10 17.38
CA LYS A 797 11.09 -24.12 18.61
C LYS A 797 11.92 -23.99 19.88
N LYS A 798 13.20 -24.39 19.86
CA LYS A 798 14.07 -24.43 21.04
C LYS A 798 14.86 -23.14 21.21
N SER A 799 15.47 -22.66 20.12
CA SER A 799 16.31 -21.46 20.14
C SER A 799 15.53 -20.18 19.87
N GLY A 800 14.37 -20.27 19.19
CA GLY A 800 13.58 -19.13 18.74
C GLY A 800 14.22 -18.37 17.57
N ASP A 801 15.27 -18.92 16.97
CA ASP A 801 15.96 -18.29 15.86
C ASP A 801 15.17 -18.49 14.56
N ARG A 802 15.19 -17.47 13.71
CA ARG A 802 14.61 -17.54 12.37
C ARG A 802 15.51 -18.41 11.48
N LEU A 803 14.91 -19.37 10.78
CA LEU A 803 15.59 -20.23 9.81
C LEU A 803 15.33 -19.76 8.39
N GLU A 804 16.29 -19.91 7.47
CA GLU A 804 16.11 -19.60 6.03
C GLU A 804 15.69 -18.12 5.79
N ILE A 805 16.43 -17.16 6.36
CA ILE A 805 16.08 -15.74 6.32
C ILE A 805 16.37 -15.11 4.94
N GLY A 806 15.30 -14.73 4.24
CA GLY A 806 15.36 -13.98 2.98
C GLY A 806 14.57 -14.65 1.86
N PRO A 807 14.53 -14.06 0.66
CA PRO A 807 13.98 -14.75 -0.50
C PRO A 807 14.87 -15.94 -0.86
N ILE A 808 14.26 -17.10 -1.14
CA ILE A 808 15.00 -18.29 -1.61
C ILE A 808 15.47 -18.11 -3.06
N SER A 809 14.81 -17.23 -3.82
CA SER A 809 15.18 -16.89 -5.19
C SER A 809 14.80 -15.45 -5.55
N GLY A 810 15.66 -14.80 -6.34
CA GLY A 810 15.35 -13.55 -7.03
C GLY A 810 14.38 -13.75 -8.21
N ASN A 811 14.08 -14.98 -8.61
CA ASN A 811 13.08 -15.27 -9.63
C ASN A 811 11.71 -15.50 -8.98
N THR A 812 10.74 -14.63 -9.30
CA THR A 812 9.40 -14.71 -8.70
C THR A 812 8.64 -16.01 -9.00
N ALA A 813 8.87 -16.64 -10.15
CA ALA A 813 8.22 -17.91 -10.49
C ALA A 813 8.88 -19.08 -9.74
N ALA A 814 10.22 -19.10 -9.64
CA ALA A 814 10.94 -20.09 -8.85
C ALA A 814 10.54 -20.00 -7.36
N GLN A 815 10.55 -18.80 -6.79
CA GLN A 815 10.15 -18.53 -5.42
C GLN A 815 8.69 -18.96 -5.17
N GLY A 816 7.76 -18.55 -6.05
CA GLY A 816 6.35 -18.91 -5.92
C GLY A 816 6.06 -20.39 -6.18
N GLY A 817 6.91 -21.07 -6.95
CA GLY A 817 6.80 -22.51 -7.24
C GLY A 817 7.43 -23.42 -6.18
N ALA A 818 8.28 -22.89 -5.30
CA ALA A 818 8.95 -23.65 -4.25
C ALA A 818 8.00 -24.04 -3.09
N GLN A 819 6.97 -24.85 -3.38
CA GLN A 819 5.90 -25.21 -2.44
C GLN A 819 6.00 -26.64 -1.90
N LYS A 820 6.60 -27.56 -2.66
CA LYS A 820 6.69 -28.99 -2.30
C LYS A 820 7.72 -29.24 -1.19
N GLY A 821 7.50 -30.28 -0.40
CA GLY A 821 8.42 -30.78 0.63
C GLY A 821 8.02 -30.43 2.07
N LYS A 822 8.87 -30.84 3.02
CA LYS A 822 8.66 -30.60 4.46
C LYS A 822 8.54 -29.10 4.79
N GLY A 823 7.74 -28.79 5.80
CA GLY A 823 7.46 -27.43 6.26
C GLY A 823 6.37 -26.70 5.48
N ALA A 824 5.59 -27.40 4.65
CA ALA A 824 4.37 -26.85 4.08
C ALA A 824 3.30 -26.67 5.17
N HIS A 825 2.80 -25.44 5.32
CA HIS A 825 1.87 -25.05 6.37
C HIS A 825 0.87 -24.01 5.84
N LEU A 826 -0.17 -23.73 6.61
CA LEU A 826 -1.09 -22.64 6.31
C LEU A 826 -0.49 -21.30 6.76
N PHE A 827 -0.43 -20.32 5.86
CA PHE A 827 -0.07 -18.95 6.20
C PHE A 827 -0.83 -17.92 5.37
N ALA A 828 -0.85 -16.68 5.85
CA ALA A 828 -1.52 -15.56 5.22
C ALA A 828 -0.53 -14.39 5.00
N PRO A 829 -0.02 -14.15 3.78
CA PRO A 829 0.94 -13.08 3.51
C PRO A 829 0.52 -11.69 3.97
N MET A 830 -0.80 -11.41 4.03
CA MET A 830 -1.37 -10.12 4.45
C MET A 830 -1.97 -10.12 5.87
N GLY A 831 -1.98 -11.26 6.56
CA GLY A 831 -2.52 -11.42 7.91
C GLY A 831 -3.65 -12.44 7.98
N PHE A 832 -3.67 -13.30 9.01
CA PHE A 832 -4.80 -14.20 9.25
C PHE A 832 -6.11 -13.44 9.56
N LEU A 833 -6.00 -12.29 10.22
CA LEU A 833 -7.14 -11.46 10.62
C LEU A 833 -7.53 -10.40 9.57
N ASP A 834 -6.94 -10.43 8.37
CA ASP A 834 -7.36 -9.54 7.28
C ASP A 834 -8.70 -10.01 6.71
N ASP A 835 -9.77 -9.26 6.98
CA ASP A 835 -11.15 -9.50 6.57
C ASP A 835 -11.59 -8.62 5.39
N THR A 836 -10.66 -7.93 4.73
CA THR A 836 -11.02 -6.96 3.68
C THR A 836 -11.32 -7.59 2.31
N TYR A 837 -10.98 -8.88 2.15
CA TYR A 837 -11.19 -9.68 0.94
C TYR A 837 -10.69 -9.05 -0.37
N PHE A 838 -9.72 -8.14 -0.31
CA PHE A 838 -9.15 -7.60 -1.54
C PHE A 838 -8.40 -8.71 -2.30
N HIS A 839 -8.50 -8.74 -3.63
CA HIS A 839 -8.14 -9.92 -4.45
C HIS A 839 -6.67 -10.41 -4.37
N ARG A 840 -5.78 -9.69 -3.69
CA ARG A 840 -4.38 -10.12 -3.48
C ARG A 840 -4.07 -10.49 -2.03
N ALA A 841 -5.03 -10.36 -1.11
CA ALA A 841 -5.00 -10.94 0.22
C ALA A 841 -5.69 -12.30 0.20
N TYR A 842 -4.91 -13.32 -0.12
CA TYR A 842 -5.32 -14.72 -0.04
C TYR A 842 -4.34 -15.49 0.83
N TRP A 843 -4.79 -16.58 1.44
CA TRP A 843 -3.97 -17.50 2.22
C TRP A 843 -3.40 -18.58 1.31
N VAL A 844 -2.29 -19.16 1.74
CA VAL A 844 -1.59 -20.22 1.00
C VAL A 844 -1.37 -21.38 1.95
N PHE A 845 -1.67 -22.60 1.49
CA PHE A 845 -1.18 -23.82 2.11
C PHE A 845 0.09 -24.25 1.38
N GLY A 846 1.27 -23.91 1.89
CA GLY A 846 2.52 -24.11 1.19
C GLY A 846 3.72 -23.68 2.02
N ARG A 847 4.81 -23.31 1.35
CA ARG A 847 6.08 -22.93 2.00
C ARG A 847 6.48 -21.49 1.76
N ASN A 848 6.12 -20.93 0.60
CA ASN A 848 6.72 -19.68 0.14
C ASN A 848 5.72 -18.74 -0.51
N PHE A 849 6.02 -17.45 -0.43
CA PHE A 849 5.35 -16.43 -1.21
C PHE A 849 6.34 -15.69 -2.08
N ALA A 850 5.86 -15.24 -3.23
CA ALA A 850 6.57 -14.29 -4.07
C ALA A 850 5.66 -13.07 -4.20
N GLY A 851 6.22 -11.90 -4.45
CA GLY A 851 5.46 -10.65 -4.49
C GLY A 851 6.05 -9.70 -5.51
N GLY A 852 5.56 -8.47 -5.49
CA GLY A 852 5.64 -7.58 -6.63
C GLY A 852 4.74 -8.01 -7.78
N HIS A 853 4.67 -7.18 -8.82
CA HIS A 853 3.71 -7.32 -9.92
C HIS A 853 3.68 -8.71 -10.57
N ASN A 854 4.84 -9.36 -10.72
CA ASN A 854 4.96 -10.67 -11.33
C ASN A 854 4.99 -11.84 -10.32
N GLY A 855 5.06 -11.58 -9.01
CA GLY A 855 5.23 -12.62 -7.99
C GLY A 855 3.98 -12.98 -7.20
N TYR A 856 3.15 -12.00 -6.85
CA TYR A 856 2.08 -12.17 -5.86
C TYR A 856 1.00 -13.19 -6.19
N HIS A 857 0.91 -13.64 -7.44
CA HIS A 857 -0.07 -14.61 -7.92
C HIS A 857 0.58 -15.98 -8.17
N GLN A 858 1.90 -16.10 -8.04
CA GLN A 858 2.65 -17.30 -8.43
C GLN A 858 2.38 -18.43 -7.46
N ALA A 859 2.38 -18.17 -6.14
CA ALA A 859 2.10 -19.20 -5.14
C ALA A 859 0.75 -19.91 -5.40
N GLY A 860 -0.28 -19.15 -5.77
CA GLY A 860 -1.61 -19.72 -6.04
C GLY A 860 -1.70 -20.61 -7.27
N LYS A 861 -0.67 -20.65 -8.14
CA LYS A 861 -0.59 -21.61 -9.25
C LYS A 861 -0.09 -22.99 -8.82
N TYR A 862 0.65 -23.05 -7.73
CA TYR A 862 1.40 -24.25 -7.31
C TYR A 862 0.96 -24.78 -5.95
N ALA A 863 0.21 -24.00 -5.17
CA ALA A 863 -0.28 -24.37 -3.86
C ALA A 863 -1.77 -24.02 -3.73
N PRO A 864 -2.54 -24.76 -2.92
CA PRO A 864 -3.89 -24.37 -2.53
C PRO A 864 -3.91 -22.93 -2.00
N ALA A 865 -4.70 -22.07 -2.65
CA ALA A 865 -4.70 -20.64 -2.39
C ALA A 865 -6.11 -20.04 -2.45
N GLY A 866 -6.40 -19.14 -1.52
CA GLY A 866 -7.73 -18.57 -1.32
C GLY A 866 -7.98 -18.30 0.16
N ARG A 867 -9.23 -18.31 0.59
CA ARG A 867 -9.61 -18.41 2.00
C ARG A 867 -9.77 -19.87 2.35
N MET A 868 -8.91 -20.36 3.24
CA MET A 868 -8.97 -21.77 3.66
C MET A 868 -10.14 -21.95 4.63
N LEU A 869 -11.04 -22.84 4.27
CA LEU A 869 -12.13 -23.25 5.13
C LEU A 869 -11.62 -24.31 6.10
N VAL A 870 -11.14 -25.44 5.57
CA VAL A 870 -10.64 -26.57 6.35
C VAL A 870 -9.51 -27.30 5.60
N PHE A 871 -8.65 -28.01 6.31
CA PHE A 871 -7.77 -29.02 5.69
C PHE A 871 -7.59 -30.23 6.59
N ASN A 872 -7.35 -31.39 5.97
CA ASN A 872 -7.03 -32.63 6.66
C ASN A 872 -5.66 -33.16 6.20
N LYS A 873 -5.38 -34.45 6.39
CA LYS A 873 -4.11 -35.06 5.96
C LYS A 873 -3.91 -35.06 4.44
N ASP A 874 -4.98 -35.17 3.64
CA ASP A 874 -4.91 -35.40 2.20
C ASP A 874 -5.34 -34.18 1.37
N LYS A 875 -6.28 -33.39 1.87
CA LYS A 875 -6.96 -32.34 1.12
C LYS A 875 -7.06 -31.02 1.88
N VAL A 876 -7.06 -29.95 1.10
CA VAL A 876 -7.32 -28.57 1.50
C VAL A 876 -8.59 -28.11 0.82
N TYR A 877 -9.52 -27.54 1.58
CA TYR A 877 -10.77 -26.98 1.08
C TYR A 877 -10.82 -25.49 1.36
N GLY A 878 -11.26 -24.73 0.37
CA GLY A 878 -11.34 -23.29 0.49
C GLY A 878 -12.28 -22.69 -0.53
N PHE A 879 -12.37 -21.36 -0.48
CA PHE A 879 -12.99 -20.58 -1.53
C PHE A 879 -12.07 -19.43 -1.93
N GLY A 880 -12.14 -19.01 -3.18
CA GLY A 880 -11.26 -17.97 -3.67
C GLY A 880 -11.44 -17.74 -5.16
N ARG A 881 -10.63 -16.85 -5.71
CA ARG A 881 -10.56 -16.71 -7.17
C ARG A 881 -9.86 -17.92 -7.76
N ASP A 882 -10.27 -18.32 -8.96
CA ASP A 882 -9.47 -19.23 -9.77
C ASP A 882 -8.03 -18.66 -9.91
N PRO A 883 -6.97 -19.45 -9.65
CA PRO A 883 -5.58 -19.04 -9.77
C PRO A 883 -5.23 -18.23 -11.02
N LYS A 884 -5.87 -18.51 -12.17
CA LYS A 884 -5.63 -17.77 -13.42
C LYS A 884 -6.06 -16.30 -13.34
N TYR A 885 -6.98 -15.95 -12.44
CA TYR A 885 -7.47 -14.58 -12.21
C TYR A 885 -6.84 -13.89 -10.99
N LEU A 886 -5.86 -14.50 -10.34
CA LEU A 886 -5.15 -13.83 -9.23
C LEU A 886 -4.36 -12.61 -9.72
N ARG A 887 -3.81 -12.66 -10.95
CA ARG A 887 -2.91 -11.61 -11.47
C ARG A 887 -3.61 -10.29 -11.80
N TRP A 888 -4.89 -10.31 -12.17
CA TRP A 888 -5.59 -9.11 -12.60
C TRP A 888 -7.05 -9.10 -12.14
N THR A 889 -7.62 -7.91 -12.04
CA THR A 889 -9.02 -7.75 -11.65
C THR A 889 -9.96 -7.94 -12.85
N THR A 890 -10.70 -9.05 -12.84
CA THR A 890 -11.78 -9.37 -13.79
C THR A 890 -13.17 -9.22 -13.11
N THR A 891 -14.24 -9.30 -13.91
CA THR A 891 -15.59 -9.60 -13.40
C THR A 891 -15.53 -10.96 -12.71
N ILE A 892 -15.94 -11.02 -11.44
CA ILE A 892 -15.43 -11.99 -10.47
C ILE A 892 -15.99 -13.41 -10.68
N GLU A 893 -15.12 -14.41 -10.75
CA GLU A 893 -15.44 -15.84 -10.65
C GLU A 893 -14.79 -16.40 -9.36
N HIS A 894 -15.50 -16.31 -8.22
CA HIS A 894 -15.10 -17.05 -7.01
C HIS A 894 -15.55 -18.50 -7.16
N GLN A 895 -14.71 -19.43 -6.72
CA GLN A 895 -15.03 -20.84 -6.67
C GLN A 895 -14.80 -21.40 -5.28
N LEU A 896 -15.62 -22.37 -4.90
CA LEU A 896 -15.24 -23.36 -3.90
C LEU A 896 -14.25 -24.32 -4.56
N PHE A 897 -13.24 -24.77 -3.83
CA PHE A 897 -12.30 -25.76 -4.32
C PHE A 897 -11.93 -26.75 -3.23
N GLY A 898 -11.60 -27.96 -3.68
CA GLY A 898 -10.84 -28.95 -2.91
C GLY A 898 -9.58 -29.29 -3.71
N ALA A 899 -8.42 -29.25 -3.05
CA ALA A 899 -7.14 -29.54 -3.67
C ALA A 899 -6.35 -30.52 -2.81
N ASN A 900 -5.44 -31.28 -3.41
CA ASN A 900 -4.51 -32.10 -2.64
C ASN A 900 -3.63 -31.20 -1.76
N ARG A 901 -3.30 -31.69 -0.56
CA ARG A 901 -2.42 -30.98 0.38
C ARG A 901 -0.99 -30.90 -0.14
N GLU A 902 -0.53 -31.94 -0.82
CA GLU A 902 0.78 -31.94 -1.47
C GLU A 902 0.75 -31.09 -2.74
N ALA A 903 1.62 -30.09 -2.79
CA ALA A 903 1.83 -29.28 -3.97
C ALA A 903 2.41 -30.12 -5.12
N PRO A 904 1.93 -29.97 -6.36
CA PRO A 904 2.55 -30.58 -7.52
C PRO A 904 4.00 -30.09 -7.72
N ASP A 905 4.80 -30.85 -8.47
CA ASP A 905 6.13 -30.39 -8.88
C ASP A 905 6.01 -29.12 -9.72
N ALA A 906 6.67 -28.04 -9.27
CA ALA A 906 6.78 -26.85 -10.08
C ALA A 906 7.68 -27.15 -11.29
N PRO A 907 7.24 -26.84 -12.53
CA PRO A 907 8.12 -26.93 -13.68
C PRO A 907 9.36 -26.06 -13.46
N ALA A 908 10.52 -26.54 -13.88
CA ALA A 908 11.78 -25.82 -13.72
C ALA A 908 11.60 -24.36 -14.20
N PRO A 909 11.97 -23.35 -13.39
CA PRO A 909 11.91 -21.98 -13.83
C PRO A 909 12.73 -21.90 -15.11
N SER A 910 12.11 -21.51 -16.23
CA SER A 910 12.86 -21.34 -17.47
C SER A 910 13.98 -20.36 -17.16
N ALA A 911 15.24 -20.84 -17.18
CA ALA A 911 16.43 -20.00 -17.07
C ALA A 911 16.17 -18.80 -17.97
N GLY A 912 16.29 -17.59 -17.41
CA GLY A 912 15.84 -16.33 -18.02
C GLY A 912 16.12 -16.34 -19.51
N GLY A 913 15.14 -16.82 -20.27
CA GLY A 913 15.27 -16.91 -21.71
C GLY A 913 15.29 -15.46 -22.10
N GLY A 914 16.42 -15.01 -22.64
CA GLY A 914 16.45 -13.78 -23.40
C GLY A 914 15.17 -13.80 -24.21
N ARG A 915 14.32 -12.80 -24.01
CA ARG A 915 13.09 -12.67 -24.78
C ARG A 915 13.53 -12.64 -26.24
N THR A 916 13.57 -13.79 -26.90
CA THR A 916 13.09 -13.85 -28.25
C THR A 916 11.64 -13.39 -28.09
N ARG A 917 11.42 -12.11 -28.36
CA ARG A 917 10.08 -11.58 -28.57
C ARG A 917 9.54 -12.30 -29.81
N SER A 918 9.09 -13.53 -29.62
CA SER A 918 8.12 -14.12 -30.51
C SER A 918 6.81 -13.39 -30.20
N ASN A 919 6.42 -12.51 -31.10
CA ASN A 919 5.12 -11.86 -31.13
C ASN A 919 4.11 -12.71 -31.94
N ALA A 920 4.36 -14.01 -32.11
CA ALA A 920 3.45 -14.91 -32.80
C ALA A 920 2.17 -15.09 -31.96
N LEU A 921 1.00 -15.10 -32.62
CA LEU A 921 -0.27 -15.41 -31.95
C LEU A 921 -0.25 -16.84 -31.40
N VAL A 922 0.42 -17.76 -32.11
CA VAL A 922 0.72 -19.13 -31.65
C VAL A 922 2.13 -19.52 -32.11
N ALA A 923 2.96 -19.99 -31.16
CA ALA A 923 4.32 -20.45 -31.43
C ALA A 923 4.55 -21.86 -30.87
N PHE A 924 5.14 -22.74 -31.67
CA PHE A 924 5.58 -24.06 -31.25
C PHE A 924 7.09 -24.10 -31.12
N LYS A 925 7.59 -24.49 -29.94
CA LYS A 925 9.03 -24.71 -29.75
C LYS A 925 9.55 -25.79 -30.72
N PRO A 926 10.80 -25.70 -31.20
CA PRO A 926 11.42 -26.77 -31.96
C PRO A 926 11.30 -28.12 -31.23
N ARG A 927 10.84 -29.15 -31.93
CA ARG A 927 10.78 -30.55 -31.48
C ARG A 927 11.18 -31.45 -32.63
N GLU A 928 11.74 -32.61 -32.32
CA GLU A 928 12.23 -33.58 -33.31
C GLU A 928 11.15 -33.99 -34.33
N SER A 929 9.91 -34.12 -33.88
CA SER A 929 8.75 -34.44 -34.73
C SER A 929 8.46 -33.39 -35.82
N MET A 930 9.00 -32.18 -35.70
CA MET A 930 8.83 -31.10 -36.68
C MET A 930 10.13 -30.78 -37.44
N ASN A 931 11.17 -31.61 -37.34
CA ASN A 931 12.45 -31.38 -38.00
C ASN A 931 12.33 -31.56 -39.53
N PRO A 932 12.46 -30.48 -40.33
CA PRO A 932 12.32 -30.54 -41.78
C PRO A 932 13.66 -30.71 -42.51
N MET A 933 14.77 -30.90 -41.78
CA MET A 933 16.11 -31.01 -42.35
C MET A 933 16.21 -32.22 -43.29
N GLY A 934 16.62 -31.98 -44.53
CA GLY A 934 16.79 -33.02 -45.56
C GLY A 934 15.50 -33.71 -46.01
N LYS A 935 14.32 -33.18 -45.66
CA LYS A 935 13.01 -33.79 -45.95
C LYS A 935 12.17 -32.92 -46.88
N PRO A 936 11.28 -33.53 -47.69
CA PRO A 936 10.21 -32.78 -48.35
C PRO A 936 9.28 -32.18 -47.29
N VAL A 937 8.66 -31.04 -47.61
CA VAL A 937 7.78 -30.30 -46.69
C VAL A 937 6.44 -30.05 -47.36
N THR A 938 5.36 -30.52 -46.74
CA THR A 938 4.00 -30.13 -47.11
C THR A 938 3.36 -29.38 -45.96
N VAL A 939 2.77 -28.24 -46.26
CA VAL A 939 2.02 -27.41 -45.32
C VAL A 939 0.62 -27.23 -45.88
N GLU A 940 -0.38 -27.64 -45.10
CA GLU A 940 -1.80 -27.55 -45.46
C GLU A 940 -2.55 -26.81 -44.36
N LEU A 941 -3.33 -25.79 -44.74
CA LEU A 941 -4.04 -24.96 -43.79
C LEU A 941 -5.21 -24.18 -44.41
N TRP A 942 -6.17 -23.81 -43.57
CA TRP A 942 -7.29 -22.92 -43.93
C TRP A 942 -7.01 -21.50 -43.45
N VAL A 943 -7.16 -20.52 -44.36
CA VAL A 943 -6.95 -19.10 -44.06
C VAL A 943 -8.23 -18.31 -44.27
N PHE A 944 -8.53 -17.42 -43.33
CA PHE A 944 -9.52 -16.36 -43.50
C PHE A 944 -8.79 -15.00 -43.60
N PRO A 945 -8.62 -14.42 -44.80
CA PRO A 945 -7.87 -13.18 -44.98
C PRO A 945 -8.73 -11.95 -44.68
N ASP A 946 -8.79 -11.53 -43.40
CA ASP A 946 -9.47 -10.31 -42.95
C ASP A 946 -8.67 -9.03 -43.22
N GLY A 947 -7.34 -9.14 -43.34
CA GLY A 947 -6.40 -8.07 -43.65
C GLY A 947 -5.74 -8.17 -45.05
N PRO A 948 -5.05 -7.09 -45.48
CA PRO A 948 -4.42 -7.03 -46.80
C PRO A 948 -3.12 -7.84 -46.91
N GLY A 949 -2.50 -8.30 -45.81
CA GLY A 949 -1.27 -9.08 -45.85
C GLY A 949 -0.81 -9.55 -44.47
N GLY A 950 0.26 -10.34 -44.43
CA GLY A 950 0.83 -10.91 -43.22
C GLY A 950 1.48 -12.27 -43.45
N VAL A 951 2.13 -12.81 -42.42
CA VAL A 951 2.63 -14.19 -42.43
C VAL A 951 1.56 -15.11 -41.87
N VAL A 952 1.20 -16.12 -42.65
CA VAL A 952 0.23 -17.14 -42.26
C VAL A 952 0.91 -18.19 -41.40
N LEU A 953 2.07 -18.64 -41.85
CA LEU A 953 2.91 -19.63 -41.19
C LEU A 953 4.37 -19.35 -41.53
N ALA A 954 5.26 -19.46 -40.54
CA ALA A 954 6.70 -19.47 -40.76
C ALA A 954 7.37 -20.52 -39.87
N HIS A 955 8.30 -21.27 -40.44
CA HIS A 955 9.14 -22.19 -39.70
C HIS A 955 10.59 -21.99 -40.12
N GLY A 956 11.37 -21.45 -39.19
CA GLY A 956 12.80 -21.20 -39.40
C GLY A 956 13.19 -19.73 -39.39
N GLY A 957 14.40 -19.45 -39.90
CA GLY A 957 15.04 -18.14 -39.73
C GLY A 957 15.79 -17.66 -40.97
N PRO A 958 16.62 -16.61 -40.83
CA PRO A 958 17.23 -15.90 -41.96
C PRO A 958 18.18 -16.74 -42.81
N LEU A 959 18.61 -17.92 -42.35
CA LEU A 959 19.55 -18.80 -43.06
C LEU A 959 18.86 -20.03 -43.68
N ASN A 960 17.90 -20.64 -42.97
CA ASN A 960 17.15 -21.82 -43.41
C ASN A 960 15.73 -21.78 -42.84
N GLY A 961 14.73 -22.02 -43.70
CA GLY A 961 13.33 -22.08 -43.28
C GLY A 961 12.35 -22.00 -44.45
N TYR A 962 11.06 -22.09 -44.13
CA TYR A 962 9.97 -21.89 -45.08
C TYR A 962 8.87 -21.03 -44.48
N ALA A 963 8.13 -20.33 -45.33
CA ALA A 963 6.99 -19.52 -44.91
C ALA A 963 5.89 -19.46 -45.96
N LEU A 964 4.65 -19.37 -45.48
CA LEU A 964 3.48 -19.04 -46.26
C LEU A 964 2.99 -17.65 -45.85
N THR A 965 2.86 -16.77 -46.82
CA THR A 965 2.61 -15.33 -46.59
C THR A 965 1.53 -14.80 -47.51
N LEU A 966 0.91 -13.68 -47.12
CA LEU A 966 -0.04 -12.93 -47.92
C LEU A 966 0.50 -11.51 -48.19
N LYS A 967 0.48 -11.08 -49.45
CA LYS A 967 0.74 -9.68 -49.83
C LYS A 967 -0.38 -9.18 -50.74
N LYS A 968 -1.14 -8.17 -50.31
CA LYS A 968 -2.39 -7.74 -50.98
C LYS A 968 -3.36 -8.92 -51.19
N ARG A 969 -3.44 -9.82 -50.19
CA ARG A 969 -4.16 -11.12 -50.22
C ARG A 969 -3.65 -12.13 -51.26
N ILE A 970 -2.51 -11.92 -51.90
CA ILE A 970 -1.89 -12.91 -52.79
C ILE A 970 -1.05 -13.86 -51.93
N PRO A 971 -1.33 -15.18 -51.93
CA PRO A 971 -0.53 -16.15 -51.21
C PRO A 971 0.81 -16.41 -51.91
N SER A 972 1.86 -16.47 -51.11
CA SER A 972 3.22 -16.76 -51.55
C SER A 972 3.87 -17.79 -50.63
N PHE A 973 4.45 -18.84 -51.22
CA PHE A 973 5.26 -19.83 -50.53
C PHE A 973 6.74 -19.54 -50.75
N GLN A 974 7.48 -19.54 -49.65
CA GLN A 974 8.88 -19.14 -49.61
C GLN A 974 9.70 -20.25 -48.99
N VAL A 975 10.80 -20.63 -49.63
CA VAL A 975 11.77 -21.60 -49.10
C VAL A 975 13.14 -20.98 -49.17
N ARG A 976 13.85 -20.99 -48.04
CA ARG A 976 15.25 -20.58 -47.94
C ARG A 976 16.09 -21.80 -47.60
N ALA A 977 16.96 -22.20 -48.51
CA ALA A 977 17.92 -23.28 -48.32
C ALA A 977 19.31 -22.79 -48.75
N ASP A 978 20.32 -23.06 -47.91
CA ASP A 978 21.70 -22.59 -48.11
C ASP A 978 21.77 -21.07 -48.35
N GLU A 979 21.06 -20.31 -47.51
CA GLU A 979 20.97 -18.84 -47.54
C GLU A 979 20.27 -18.24 -48.77
N LYS A 980 19.93 -19.06 -49.78
CA LYS A 980 19.22 -18.63 -51.00
C LYS A 980 17.72 -18.78 -50.83
N LEU A 981 16.98 -17.70 -51.08
CA LEU A 981 15.52 -17.63 -50.99
C LEU A 981 14.89 -17.82 -52.37
N VAL A 982 13.95 -18.77 -52.47
CA VAL A 982 13.05 -18.93 -53.62
C VAL A 982 11.62 -18.65 -53.17
N VAL A 983 10.87 -17.90 -53.97
CA VAL A 983 9.48 -17.52 -53.69
C VAL A 983 8.61 -17.84 -54.89
N ILE A 984 7.52 -18.57 -54.68
CA ILE A 984 6.44 -18.76 -55.65
C ILE A 984 5.19 -18.06 -55.13
N SER A 985 4.43 -17.40 -56.01
CA SER A 985 3.24 -16.63 -55.64
C SER A 985 2.09 -16.92 -56.58
N ALA A 986 0.88 -17.03 -56.04
CA ALA A 986 -0.31 -17.21 -56.87
C ALA A 986 -0.55 -15.99 -57.79
N GLY A 987 -1.17 -16.22 -58.95
CA GLY A 987 -1.47 -15.15 -59.90
C GLY A 987 -2.64 -14.24 -59.49
N LYS A 988 -3.46 -14.61 -58.50
CA LYS A 988 -4.68 -13.87 -58.09
C LYS A 988 -4.79 -13.78 -56.55
N PRO A 989 -5.40 -12.70 -56.01
CA PRO A 989 -5.63 -12.55 -54.58
C PRO A 989 -6.75 -13.47 -54.09
N LEU A 990 -6.69 -13.86 -52.81
CA LEU A 990 -7.76 -14.58 -52.13
C LEU A 990 -9.05 -13.75 -52.07
N LYS A 991 -10.19 -14.40 -52.30
CA LYS A 991 -11.52 -13.82 -52.07
C LYS A 991 -11.77 -13.68 -50.56
N LYS A 992 -12.74 -12.85 -50.17
CA LYS A 992 -13.20 -12.79 -48.77
C LYS A 992 -13.89 -14.13 -48.42
N GLY A 993 -13.52 -14.73 -47.30
CA GLY A 993 -13.98 -16.05 -46.86
C GLY A 993 -12.84 -17.04 -46.63
N TRP A 994 -13.16 -18.24 -46.15
CA TRP A 994 -12.17 -19.30 -45.95
C TRP A 994 -11.59 -19.77 -47.29
N SER A 995 -10.26 -19.83 -47.36
CA SER A 995 -9.50 -20.38 -48.49
C SER A 995 -8.58 -21.48 -47.99
N HIS A 996 -8.53 -22.59 -48.73
CA HIS A 996 -7.64 -23.70 -48.45
C HIS A 996 -6.31 -23.49 -49.19
N LEU A 997 -5.20 -23.51 -48.47
CA LEU A 997 -3.86 -23.34 -49.02
C LEU A 997 -3.01 -24.58 -48.75
N VAL A 998 -2.35 -25.07 -49.79
CA VAL A 998 -1.36 -26.16 -49.68
C VAL A 998 -0.06 -25.69 -50.31
N ALA A 999 1.04 -25.73 -49.57
CA ALA A 999 2.37 -25.45 -50.06
C ALA A 999 3.25 -26.70 -49.94
N VAL A 1000 3.92 -27.07 -51.02
CA VAL A 1000 4.70 -28.29 -51.14
C VAL A 1000 6.12 -27.95 -51.59
N LEU A 1001 7.12 -28.48 -50.88
CA LEU A 1001 8.51 -28.63 -51.29
C LEU A 1001 8.77 -30.13 -51.47
N GLY A 1002 8.86 -30.60 -52.71
CA GLY A 1002 9.08 -32.00 -53.06
C GLY A 1002 10.54 -32.45 -52.87
N GLU A 1003 10.78 -33.76 -52.85
CA GLU A 1003 12.13 -34.36 -52.77
C GLU A 1003 13.02 -33.95 -53.96
N ASP A 1004 12.38 -33.77 -55.12
CA ASP A 1004 12.98 -33.25 -56.35
C ASP A 1004 13.25 -31.73 -56.29
N LYS A 1005 13.00 -31.08 -55.14
CA LYS A 1005 13.10 -29.64 -54.90
C LYS A 1005 12.06 -28.81 -55.65
N SER A 1006 11.03 -29.44 -56.23
CA SER A 1006 9.90 -28.71 -56.80
C SER A 1006 9.13 -27.99 -55.70
N MET A 1007 8.78 -26.73 -55.94
CA MET A 1007 7.90 -25.94 -55.10
C MET A 1007 6.55 -25.82 -55.77
N LYS A 1008 5.46 -26.16 -55.07
CA LYS A 1008 4.08 -26.02 -55.58
C LYS A 1008 3.22 -25.33 -54.54
N LEU A 1009 2.36 -24.43 -54.99
CA LEU A 1009 1.37 -23.74 -54.17
C LEU A 1009 -0.01 -23.99 -54.78
N TYR A 1010 -0.90 -24.59 -54.00
CA TYR A 1010 -2.28 -24.86 -54.37
C TYR A 1010 -3.23 -23.94 -53.61
N LEU A 1011 -4.26 -23.49 -54.31
CA LEU A 1011 -5.37 -22.71 -53.78
C LEU A 1011 -6.68 -23.46 -54.03
N ASN A 1012 -7.38 -23.85 -52.97
CA ASN A 1012 -8.63 -24.60 -53.05
C ASN A 1012 -8.55 -25.88 -53.91
N GLY A 1013 -7.39 -26.55 -53.88
CA GLY A 1013 -7.13 -27.77 -54.66
C GLY A 1013 -6.57 -27.54 -56.07
N GLU A 1014 -6.57 -26.31 -56.58
CA GLU A 1014 -6.02 -25.95 -57.89
C GLU A 1014 -4.57 -25.47 -57.79
N LEU A 1015 -3.70 -25.87 -58.71
CA LEU A 1015 -2.31 -25.40 -58.74
C LEU A 1015 -2.27 -23.91 -59.09
N ALA A 1016 -1.78 -23.09 -58.15
CA ALA A 1016 -1.78 -21.64 -58.24
C ALA A 1016 -0.41 -21.04 -58.58
N ALA A 1017 0.68 -21.74 -58.22
CA ALA A 1017 2.05 -21.39 -58.60
C ALA A 1017 2.97 -22.60 -58.50
N GLU A 1018 4.04 -22.61 -59.30
CA GLU A 1018 5.10 -23.61 -59.24
C GLU A 1018 6.48 -22.96 -59.44
N GLY A 1019 7.53 -23.64 -58.99
CA GLY A 1019 8.92 -23.21 -59.11
C GLY A 1019 9.89 -24.26 -58.57
N GLN A 1020 11.17 -23.91 -58.47
CA GLN A 1020 12.22 -24.84 -58.07
C GLN A 1020 13.07 -24.23 -56.94
N ALA A 1021 13.14 -24.90 -55.79
CA ALA A 1021 14.01 -24.48 -54.68
C ALA A 1021 15.48 -24.77 -54.99
N THR A 1022 16.39 -24.04 -54.34
CA THR A 1022 17.85 -24.27 -54.43
C THR A 1022 18.28 -25.59 -53.78
N GLY A 1023 17.51 -26.07 -52.81
CA GLY A 1023 17.74 -27.32 -52.09
C GLY A 1023 16.59 -27.60 -51.11
N LEU A 1024 16.64 -28.79 -50.51
CA LEU A 1024 15.92 -29.03 -49.26
C LEU A 1024 16.62 -28.27 -48.12
N LEU A 1025 15.96 -28.13 -46.98
CA LEU A 1025 16.53 -27.44 -45.82
C LEU A 1025 17.75 -28.22 -45.31
N SER A 1026 18.94 -27.64 -45.45
CA SER A 1026 20.21 -28.32 -45.16
C SER A 1026 20.58 -28.34 -43.67
N LYS A 1027 19.87 -27.56 -42.85
CA LYS A 1027 20.06 -27.47 -41.39
C LYS A 1027 18.73 -27.41 -40.65
N LEU A 1028 18.73 -27.83 -39.39
CA LEU A 1028 17.59 -27.63 -38.49
C LEU A 1028 17.28 -26.12 -38.38
N PRO A 1029 16.02 -25.69 -38.57
CA PRO A 1029 15.67 -24.29 -38.46
C PRO A 1029 15.91 -23.75 -37.04
N ALA A 1030 16.51 -22.55 -36.94
CA ALA A 1030 16.88 -21.93 -35.66
C ALA A 1030 15.66 -21.42 -34.85
N GLN A 1031 14.52 -21.22 -35.52
CA GLN A 1031 13.26 -20.80 -34.92
C GLN A 1031 12.24 -21.92 -35.09
N GLY A 1032 11.29 -22.00 -34.15
CA GLY A 1032 10.20 -22.96 -34.22
C GLY A 1032 9.17 -22.63 -35.29
N LEU A 1033 8.01 -23.28 -35.21
CA LEU A 1033 6.87 -23.02 -36.09
C LEU A 1033 5.98 -21.93 -35.48
N ASP A 1034 5.82 -20.82 -36.19
CA ASP A 1034 4.97 -19.70 -35.82
C ASP A 1034 3.74 -19.64 -36.75
N LEU A 1035 2.56 -19.42 -36.18
CA LEU A 1035 1.29 -19.22 -36.89
C LEU A 1035 0.74 -17.82 -36.67
N ALA A 1036 0.14 -17.25 -37.73
CA ALA A 1036 -0.55 -15.98 -37.75
C ALA A 1036 0.28 -14.82 -37.15
N MET A 1037 1.19 -14.28 -37.95
CA MET A 1037 2.14 -13.24 -37.54
C MET A 1037 2.08 -12.03 -38.48
N ASP A 1038 2.11 -10.82 -37.91
CA ASP A 1038 2.38 -9.58 -38.63
C ASP A 1038 3.40 -8.73 -37.86
N SER A 1039 4.68 -9.11 -37.94
CA SER A 1039 5.76 -8.39 -37.23
C SER A 1039 7.14 -8.49 -37.88
N GLY A 1040 7.25 -8.74 -39.19
CA GLY A 1040 8.54 -8.70 -39.90
C GLY A 1040 9.57 -9.76 -39.47
N SER A 1041 9.17 -11.02 -39.27
CA SER A 1041 10.13 -12.14 -39.07
C SER A 1041 10.76 -12.63 -40.39
N SER A 1042 11.92 -13.28 -40.24
CA SER A 1042 12.95 -13.45 -41.26
C SER A 1042 12.74 -14.63 -42.22
N VAL A 1043 11.63 -14.63 -42.97
CA VAL A 1043 11.52 -15.42 -44.21
C VAL A 1043 10.85 -14.57 -45.29
N GLY A 1044 11.68 -13.71 -45.92
CA GLY A 1044 11.36 -12.75 -46.98
C GLY A 1044 12.64 -12.13 -47.54
N GLN A 1045 12.58 -11.45 -48.69
CA GLN A 1045 13.72 -10.67 -49.19
C GLN A 1045 13.95 -9.47 -48.26
N TYR A 1046 14.92 -9.59 -47.36
CA TYR A 1046 15.39 -8.51 -46.51
C TYR A 1046 16.90 -8.41 -46.71
N LYS A 1047 17.38 -7.25 -47.18
CA LYS A 1047 18.82 -6.95 -47.17
C LYS A 1047 19.25 -6.84 -45.71
N THR A 1048 20.16 -7.69 -45.28
CA THR A 1048 20.89 -7.51 -44.02
C THR A 1048 22.00 -6.50 -44.27
N GLU A 1049 21.79 -5.24 -43.89
CA GLU A 1049 22.91 -4.35 -43.56
C GLU A 1049 23.36 -4.77 -42.16
N PHE A 1050 24.54 -5.40 -42.08
CA PHE A 1050 25.25 -5.58 -40.81
C PHE A 1050 25.94 -4.27 -40.45
#